data_AF-A0A853D613-F1
#
_entry.id   AF-A0A853D613-F1
#
_cell.length_a   1.000
_cell.length_b   1.000
_cell.length_c   1.000
_cell.angle_alpha   90.00
_cell.angle_beta   90.00
_cell.angle_gamma   90.00
#
_symmetry.space_group_name_H-M   'P 1'
#
loop_
_entity.id
_entity.type
_entity.pdbx_description
1 polymer ?
#
loop_
_entity_poly.entity_id
_entity_poly.type
_entity_poly.pdbx_seq_one_letter_code
_entity_poly.pdbx_strand_id
1 'polypeptide(L)'
;MPKNLVIVESPAKAKTIERFLGKEFQVESSFGHIADLPSKELGVDVENDFKPKYTVDKEKKALVKKLKDLAQKAETIWLASDEDREGEAISWHLAEELGLDKKKTKRIVFNSITKSAIQKAIENPRDINYNLVNAQQARRVLDRLVGYELSPVLWKKIKPGLSAGRVQSVAVRLIVEREREIEAFTPEASFRIKAEFKTDGGSTFGAKLNTTFPTKEAAEQFLKENIGADFSVSDLAKKPAKKSPAAPFTTSTLQQEASRKLYFSVSRTMQVAQRLYEAGLITYMRTDSVNLSNEALAAAKEAILENYGQKYSQTRNFTGKTKGAQEAHEAIRPTDMKLQSPQLERDQAKLYELIWKRTLASQMSDAQLERTNVKIKASTHSEEFSANGEVVKFDGFLKVYLEGTDDEDSEEQDGMLPAMKVGEPLQNVFISATERFTRPPYRYSEASLVKKLEELGIGRPSTYAPTISTIQNRGYVEKGTVEGTERKYAELVLENEKIKASTLTEMVGSEKGKIVPTDIGMIVNDFLVTHFTQILDYNFTAQVEEDFDEIASGEEDWQEMMKNFYNDFHPNVLEVEENAERASGERVLGTDPKSGRQVSVRLGRFGPMVQIGTVDDEEKPEFASLLPDQSIGTITFEEAMTLFDLPRKLGVYEGEEVEANVGRYGPYVRFGKKFISLAQGESAFDVDMERAIELIKEKQKADAPIASYEGKEVTKGKGRFGPFIKWDGMFINVNKKYDFDNLSNDDIVELIEAKKKKEAEKVVQEWPEEKIRIEKARWGRHNIIKGRVKVELSKDVDATKITLEEAQALLDKKAPKKKAKTKAKK
;
A
#
# COMPACT_ATOMS: atom_id res chain seq x y z
N MET A 1 -22.41 18.78 36.58
CA MET A 1 -22.33 18.26 35.20
C MET A 1 -21.55 19.27 34.39
N PRO A 2 -20.69 18.83 33.45
CA PRO A 2 -19.92 19.74 32.61
C PRO A 2 -20.86 20.60 31.76
N LYS A 3 -20.56 21.89 31.65
CA LYS A 3 -21.37 22.87 30.92
C LYS A 3 -21.13 22.81 29.41
N ASN A 4 -19.96 22.32 29.02
CA ASN A 4 -19.53 22.26 27.63
C ASN A 4 -19.44 20.81 27.16
N LEU A 5 -19.98 20.51 25.98
CA LEU A 5 -19.76 19.25 25.27
C LEU A 5 -18.85 19.50 24.08
N VAL A 6 -17.74 18.79 23.99
CA VAL A 6 -16.85 18.81 22.82
C VAL A 6 -16.99 17.47 22.09
N ILE A 7 -17.18 17.49 20.77
CA ILE A 7 -17.28 16.29 19.94
C ILE A 7 -16.11 16.27 18.95
N VAL A 8 -15.36 15.16 18.94
CA VAL A 8 -14.20 14.91 18.07
C VAL A 8 -14.34 13.57 17.34
N GLU A 9 -13.53 13.32 16.31
CA GLU A 9 -13.66 12.07 15.54
C GLU A 9 -13.12 10.82 16.26
N SER A 10 -12.10 10.94 17.13
CA SER A 10 -11.43 9.77 17.72
C SER A 10 -11.37 9.77 19.26
N PRO A 11 -11.39 8.58 19.91
CA PRO A 11 -11.29 8.49 21.36
C PRO A 11 -9.95 8.94 21.93
N ALA A 12 -8.86 8.80 21.16
CA ALA A 12 -7.54 9.24 21.59
C ALA A 12 -7.48 10.76 21.67
N LYS A 13 -7.94 11.45 20.61
CA LYS A 13 -8.08 12.90 20.57
C LYS A 13 -8.98 13.41 21.68
N ALA A 14 -10.09 12.72 21.96
CA ALA A 14 -11.02 13.09 23.02
C ALA A 14 -10.31 13.15 24.39
N LYS A 15 -9.55 12.10 24.74
CA LYS A 15 -8.79 12.04 25.99
C LYS A 15 -7.72 13.13 26.09
N THR A 16 -7.00 13.39 25.00
CA THR A 16 -5.93 14.40 24.98
C THR A 16 -6.51 15.80 25.19
N ILE A 17 -7.60 16.15 24.50
CA ILE A 17 -8.26 17.46 24.62
C ILE A 17 -8.92 17.63 25.98
N GLU A 18 -9.60 16.59 26.50
CA GLU A 18 -10.23 16.64 27.83
C GLU A 18 -9.22 16.96 28.93
N ARG A 19 -7.99 16.41 28.84
CA ARG A 19 -6.89 16.72 29.75
C ARG A 19 -6.48 18.19 29.71
N PHE A 20 -6.55 18.85 28.55
CA PHE A 20 -6.17 20.26 28.41
C PHE A 20 -7.26 21.22 28.86
N LEU A 21 -8.53 20.87 28.64
CA LEU A 21 -9.69 21.71 28.95
C LEU A 21 -10.18 21.57 30.40
N GLY A 22 -9.92 20.43 31.03
CA GLY A 22 -10.28 20.20 32.42
C GLY A 22 -11.78 19.91 32.64
N LYS A 23 -12.22 20.00 33.91
CA LYS A 23 -13.49 19.41 34.39
C LYS A 23 -14.77 20.13 33.90
N GLU A 24 -14.65 21.31 33.30
CA GLU A 24 -15.80 22.06 32.78
C GLU A 24 -16.29 21.56 31.41
N PHE A 25 -15.47 20.75 30.75
CA PHE A 25 -15.72 20.17 29.43
C PHE A 25 -15.90 18.65 29.54
N GLN A 26 -16.90 18.12 28.85
CA GLN A 26 -16.99 16.70 28.53
C GLN A 26 -16.62 16.52 27.08
N VAL A 27 -15.65 15.66 26.79
CA VAL A 27 -15.19 15.42 25.42
C VAL A 27 -15.60 14.02 24.99
N GLU A 28 -16.32 13.93 23.88
CA GLU A 28 -16.86 12.67 23.35
C GLU A 28 -16.38 12.43 21.92
N SER A 29 -16.30 11.15 21.55
CA SER A 29 -15.87 10.73 20.21
C SER A 29 -17.07 10.31 19.36
N SER A 30 -17.13 10.80 18.12
CA SER A 30 -18.09 10.36 17.09
C SER A 30 -17.67 9.07 16.39
N PHE A 31 -16.42 8.63 16.58
CA PHE A 31 -15.82 7.50 15.86
C PHE A 31 -15.84 7.71 14.33
N GLY A 32 -15.53 8.94 13.88
CA GLY A 32 -15.61 9.39 12.50
C GLY A 32 -17.02 9.79 12.05
N HIS A 33 -17.33 9.62 10.76
CA HIS A 33 -18.64 9.92 10.16
C HIS A 33 -19.79 9.19 10.84
N ILE A 34 -20.86 9.88 11.26
CA ILE A 34 -22.03 9.22 11.86
C ILE A 34 -23.14 8.88 10.86
N ALA A 35 -23.06 9.46 9.67
CA ALA A 35 -23.98 9.24 8.57
C ALA A 35 -23.18 9.08 7.26
N ASP A 36 -23.71 8.29 6.34
CA ASP A 36 -23.21 8.13 4.97
C ASP A 36 -24.40 7.87 4.03
N LEU A 37 -24.14 7.92 2.74
CA LEU A 37 -25.05 7.47 1.71
C LEU A 37 -25.38 5.98 1.89
N PRO A 38 -26.64 5.55 1.68
CA PRO A 38 -27.07 4.18 1.89
C PRO A 38 -26.24 3.17 1.08
N SER A 39 -26.01 1.99 1.63
CA SER A 39 -25.13 0.97 1.04
C SER A 39 -25.77 0.10 -0.04
N LYS A 40 -27.10 0.19 -0.23
CA LYS A 40 -27.88 -0.69 -1.12
C LYS A 40 -28.69 0.03 -2.20
N GLU A 41 -28.56 1.35 -2.27
CA GLU A 41 -29.18 2.20 -3.28
C GLU A 41 -28.21 3.32 -3.62
N LEU A 42 -28.42 4.00 -4.76
CA LEU A 42 -27.55 5.10 -5.19
C LEU A 42 -27.45 6.17 -4.10
N GLY A 43 -28.58 6.53 -3.50
CA GLY A 43 -28.64 7.49 -2.40
C GLY A 43 -28.44 8.94 -2.84
N VAL A 44 -28.45 9.21 -4.15
CA VAL A 44 -28.33 10.53 -4.77
C VAL A 44 -29.53 10.70 -5.68
N ASP A 45 -30.23 11.83 -5.54
CA ASP A 45 -31.36 12.18 -6.39
C ASP A 45 -30.87 12.97 -7.61
N VAL A 46 -30.57 12.26 -8.70
CA VAL A 46 -30.00 12.84 -9.94
C VAL A 46 -30.97 13.78 -10.67
N GLU A 47 -32.27 13.67 -10.43
CA GLU A 47 -33.31 14.51 -11.03
C GLU A 47 -33.52 15.83 -10.27
N ASN A 48 -33.21 15.84 -8.96
CA ASN A 48 -33.40 17.00 -8.08
C ASN A 48 -32.05 17.51 -7.55
N ASP A 49 -31.24 18.04 -8.46
CA ASP A 49 -29.96 18.70 -8.19
C ASP A 49 -28.98 17.86 -7.34
N PHE A 50 -28.92 16.56 -7.62
CA PHE A 50 -27.99 15.60 -7.01
C PHE A 50 -28.08 15.52 -5.48
N LYS A 51 -29.24 15.80 -4.91
CA LYS A 51 -29.43 15.85 -3.46
C LYS A 51 -29.08 14.51 -2.81
N PRO A 52 -28.08 14.45 -1.90
CA PRO A 52 -27.72 13.22 -1.22
C PRO A 52 -28.70 12.87 -0.09
N LYS A 53 -29.01 11.58 0.04
CA LYS A 53 -29.79 11.02 1.14
C LYS A 53 -28.84 10.38 2.14
N TYR A 54 -28.45 11.14 3.16
CA TYR A 54 -27.65 10.61 4.25
C TYR A 54 -28.50 9.80 5.23
N THR A 55 -27.91 8.73 5.74
CA THR A 55 -28.55 7.88 6.76
C THR A 55 -27.57 7.54 7.86
N VAL A 56 -28.03 7.57 9.11
CA VAL A 56 -27.23 7.13 10.26
C VAL A 56 -26.92 5.65 10.16
N ASP A 57 -25.63 5.32 10.28
CA ASP A 57 -25.16 3.94 10.29
C ASP A 57 -25.85 3.13 11.39
N LYS A 58 -26.28 1.91 11.05
CA LYS A 58 -26.99 1.03 11.99
C LYS A 58 -26.20 0.80 13.27
N GLU A 59 -24.88 0.72 13.17
CA GLU A 59 -23.97 0.50 14.29
C GLU A 59 -23.78 1.77 15.16
N LYS A 60 -24.01 2.95 14.58
CA LYS A 60 -23.80 4.25 15.25
C LYS A 60 -25.07 4.82 15.90
N LYS A 61 -26.24 4.21 15.71
CA LYS A 61 -27.51 4.67 16.30
C LYS A 61 -27.45 4.87 17.82
N ALA A 62 -26.82 3.95 18.55
CA ALA A 62 -26.67 4.07 20.00
C ALA A 62 -25.77 5.24 20.40
N LEU A 63 -24.70 5.48 19.63
CA LEU A 63 -23.80 6.60 19.82
C LEU A 63 -24.50 7.93 19.52
N VAL A 64 -25.21 8.03 18.40
CA VAL A 64 -25.99 9.22 18.03
C VAL A 64 -27.01 9.56 19.11
N LYS A 65 -27.71 8.56 19.66
CA LYS A 65 -28.61 8.75 20.80
C LYS A 65 -27.87 9.33 22.02
N LYS A 66 -26.72 8.74 22.39
CA LYS A 66 -25.88 9.23 23.50
C LYS A 66 -25.46 10.69 23.28
N LEU A 67 -24.95 11.02 22.09
CA LEU A 67 -24.49 12.36 21.77
C LEU A 67 -25.63 13.38 21.80
N LYS A 68 -26.82 12.99 21.32
CA LYS A 68 -28.03 13.82 21.38
C LYS A 68 -28.46 14.10 22.81
N ASP A 69 -28.47 13.09 23.67
CA ASP A 69 -28.81 13.23 25.10
C ASP A 69 -27.81 14.14 25.85
N LEU A 70 -26.54 14.09 25.47
CA LEU A 70 -25.50 14.96 26.03
C LEU A 70 -25.61 16.39 25.50
N ALA A 71 -25.83 16.56 24.19
CA ALA A 71 -25.96 17.87 23.56
C ALA A 71 -27.15 18.67 24.12
N GLN A 72 -28.27 17.99 24.43
CA GLN A 72 -29.42 18.62 25.07
C GLN A 72 -29.13 19.18 26.48
N LYS A 73 -28.17 18.59 27.19
CA LYS A 73 -27.79 18.98 28.56
C LYS A 73 -26.69 20.05 28.60
N ALA A 74 -25.94 20.21 27.51
CA ALA A 74 -24.85 21.16 27.44
C ALA A 74 -25.35 22.60 27.26
N GLU A 75 -24.66 23.56 27.88
CA GLU A 75 -24.85 24.99 27.63
C GLU A 75 -24.25 25.39 26.27
N THR A 76 -23.09 24.83 25.92
CA THR A 76 -22.40 25.04 24.64
C THR A 76 -21.87 23.72 24.08
N ILE A 77 -22.00 23.55 22.76
CA ILE A 77 -21.54 22.38 22.02
C ILE A 77 -20.42 22.81 21.08
N TRP A 78 -19.28 22.15 21.17
CA TRP A 78 -18.07 22.44 20.41
C TRP A 78 -17.81 21.28 19.44
N LEU A 79 -17.86 21.57 18.14
CA LEU A 79 -17.49 20.65 17.09
C LEU A 79 -16.00 20.84 16.78
N ALA A 80 -15.20 19.82 17.05
CA ALA A 80 -13.73 19.89 17.08
C ALA A 80 -13.10 18.83 16.16
N SER A 81 -13.74 18.57 15.03
CA SER A 81 -13.18 17.70 14.00
C SER A 81 -11.95 18.32 13.33
N ASP A 82 -11.20 17.52 12.57
CA ASP A 82 -10.00 18.02 11.86
C ASP A 82 -10.32 19.17 10.89
N GLU A 83 -9.28 19.94 10.53
CA GLU A 83 -9.38 21.16 9.71
C GLU A 83 -9.44 20.89 8.20
N ASP A 84 -9.80 19.68 7.76
CA ASP A 84 -9.99 19.37 6.33
C ASP A 84 -11.48 19.30 5.95
N ARG A 85 -11.74 19.13 4.65
CA ARG A 85 -13.10 18.97 4.10
C ARG A 85 -13.83 17.75 4.69
N GLU A 86 -13.10 16.69 5.04
CA GLU A 86 -13.67 15.49 5.68
C GLU A 86 -14.14 15.82 7.10
N GLY A 87 -13.30 16.49 7.89
CA GLY A 87 -13.61 16.99 9.21
C GLY A 87 -14.78 17.97 9.20
N GLU A 88 -14.83 18.89 8.24
CA GLU A 88 -15.95 19.83 8.12
C GLU A 88 -17.28 19.11 7.83
N ALA A 89 -17.27 18.12 6.94
CA ALA A 89 -18.44 17.27 6.67
C ALA A 89 -18.87 16.44 7.89
N ILE A 90 -17.92 15.92 8.68
CA ILE A 90 -18.23 15.24 9.96
C ILE A 90 -18.94 16.19 10.92
N SER A 91 -18.43 17.42 11.07
CA SER A 91 -19.04 18.45 11.91
C SER A 91 -20.46 18.80 11.43
N TRP A 92 -20.64 18.94 10.12
CA TRP A 92 -21.96 19.17 9.52
C TRP A 92 -22.94 18.02 9.78
N HIS A 93 -22.54 16.76 9.53
CA HIS A 93 -23.38 15.60 9.85
C HIS A 93 -23.74 15.54 11.33
N LEU A 94 -22.81 15.85 12.24
CA LEU A 94 -23.11 15.93 13.67
C LEU A 94 -24.15 17.00 13.97
N ALA A 95 -24.03 18.18 13.36
CA ALA A 95 -24.99 19.26 13.55
C ALA A 95 -26.41 18.86 13.09
N GLU A 96 -26.52 18.31 11.88
CA GLU A 96 -27.80 17.93 11.27
C GLU A 96 -28.44 16.73 11.96
N GLU A 97 -27.73 15.61 12.13
CA GLU A 97 -28.29 14.35 12.65
C GLU A 97 -28.63 14.41 14.15
N LEU A 98 -27.88 15.22 14.92
CA LEU A 98 -28.20 15.45 16.33
C LEU A 98 -29.28 16.52 16.51
N GLY A 99 -29.54 17.34 15.49
CA GLY A 99 -30.46 18.48 15.55
C GLY A 99 -29.95 19.56 16.50
N LEU A 100 -28.67 19.94 16.35
CA LEU A 100 -28.01 20.87 17.26
C LEU A 100 -28.56 22.30 17.06
N ASP A 101 -28.71 23.03 18.17
CA ASP A 101 -29.06 24.45 18.14
C ASP A 101 -27.87 25.28 17.66
N LYS A 102 -28.01 25.96 16.51
CA LYS A 102 -26.97 26.83 15.94
C LYS A 102 -26.49 27.90 16.92
N LYS A 103 -27.33 28.40 17.81
CA LYS A 103 -26.94 29.43 18.81
C LYS A 103 -25.99 28.89 19.87
N LYS A 104 -26.07 27.60 20.18
CA LYS A 104 -25.24 26.92 21.19
C LYS A 104 -24.07 26.15 20.60
N THR A 105 -23.99 26.05 19.27
CA THR A 105 -22.99 25.25 18.57
C THR A 105 -21.87 26.13 18.07
N LYS A 106 -20.63 25.69 18.27
CA LYS A 106 -19.40 26.38 17.87
C LYS A 106 -18.49 25.39 17.16
N ARG A 107 -17.88 25.80 16.04
CA ARG A 107 -16.87 25.02 15.32
C ARG A 107 -15.48 25.56 15.70
N ILE A 108 -14.60 24.68 16.16
CA ILE A 108 -13.21 25.04 16.48
C ILE A 108 -12.26 24.22 15.62
N VAL A 109 -11.24 24.85 15.07
CA VAL A 109 -10.22 24.23 14.22
C VAL A 109 -8.84 24.42 14.83
N PHE A 110 -7.95 23.46 14.61
CA PHE A 110 -6.58 23.51 15.07
C PHE A 110 -5.71 22.56 14.25
N ASN A 111 -4.47 22.96 14.01
CA ASN A 111 -3.49 22.19 13.25
C ASN A 111 -2.62 21.26 14.13
N SER A 112 -2.73 21.39 15.45
CA SER A 112 -1.98 20.61 16.44
C SER A 112 -2.75 20.48 17.74
N ILE A 113 -2.58 19.35 18.44
CA ILE A 113 -3.26 19.07 19.71
C ILE A 113 -2.32 19.45 20.86
N THR A 114 -2.15 20.76 21.05
CA THR A 114 -1.39 21.35 22.18
C THR A 114 -2.33 22.17 23.07
N LYS A 115 -1.95 22.38 24.33
CA LYS A 115 -2.79 23.16 25.27
C LYS A 115 -3.09 24.57 24.74
N SER A 116 -2.07 25.26 24.21
CA SER A 116 -2.21 26.61 23.66
C SER A 116 -3.07 26.65 22.40
N ALA A 117 -2.86 25.72 21.45
CA ALA A 117 -3.65 25.65 20.23
C ALA A 117 -5.14 25.42 20.52
N ILE A 118 -5.44 24.49 21.43
CA ILE A 118 -6.82 24.19 21.82
C ILE A 118 -7.48 25.37 22.54
N GLN A 119 -6.77 26.06 23.43
CA GLN A 119 -7.29 27.25 24.11
C GLN A 119 -7.59 28.38 23.10
N LYS A 120 -6.63 28.67 22.20
CA LYS A 120 -6.81 29.66 21.13
C LYS A 120 -8.00 29.33 20.23
N ALA A 121 -8.22 28.05 19.92
CA ALA A 121 -9.34 27.60 19.11
C ALA A 121 -10.70 27.82 19.82
N ILE A 122 -10.77 27.63 21.13
CA ILE A 122 -11.98 27.93 21.93
C ILE A 122 -12.25 29.42 22.03
N GLU A 123 -11.20 30.24 22.13
CA GLU A 123 -11.32 31.71 22.16
C GLU A 123 -11.77 32.28 20.81
N ASN A 124 -11.51 31.57 19.71
CA ASN A 124 -11.80 32.02 18.35
C ASN A 124 -12.66 30.99 17.58
N PRO A 125 -13.88 30.67 18.03
CA PRO A 125 -14.74 29.74 17.31
C PRO A 125 -15.27 30.38 16.03
N ARG A 126 -15.58 29.53 15.05
CA ARG A 126 -16.27 29.89 13.83
C ARG A 126 -17.59 29.12 13.69
N ASP A 127 -18.33 29.42 12.63
CA ASP A 127 -19.44 28.59 12.17
C ASP A 127 -18.94 27.49 11.21
N ILE A 128 -19.82 26.54 10.88
CA ILE A 128 -19.52 25.51 9.88
C ILE A 128 -19.36 26.18 8.51
N ASN A 129 -18.26 25.89 7.83
CA ASN A 129 -18.01 26.36 6.48
C ASN A 129 -18.73 25.45 5.48
N TYR A 130 -19.87 25.90 4.96
CA TYR A 130 -20.67 25.14 4.00
C TYR A 130 -19.99 24.94 2.63
N ASN A 131 -19.02 25.77 2.24
CA ASN A 131 -18.27 25.57 0.99
C ASN A 131 -17.38 24.31 1.09
N LEU A 132 -16.69 24.14 2.22
CA LEU A 132 -15.92 22.92 2.50
C LEU A 132 -16.81 21.68 2.61
N VAL A 133 -18.00 21.81 3.19
CA VAL A 133 -19.00 20.74 3.23
C VAL A 133 -19.43 20.39 1.81
N ASN A 134 -19.81 21.38 0.99
CA ASN A 134 -20.23 21.18 -0.40
C ASN A 134 -19.13 20.52 -1.23
N ALA A 135 -17.86 20.92 -1.07
CA ALA A 135 -16.74 20.27 -1.77
C ALA A 135 -16.60 18.79 -1.39
N GLN A 136 -16.80 18.44 -0.11
CA GLN A 136 -16.82 17.05 0.33
C GLN A 136 -18.04 16.29 -0.21
N GLN A 137 -19.21 16.93 -0.23
CA GLN A 137 -20.43 16.36 -0.78
C GLN A 137 -20.30 16.09 -2.28
N ALA A 138 -19.79 17.06 -3.05
CA ALA A 138 -19.51 16.94 -4.48
C ALA A 138 -18.62 15.73 -4.76
N ARG A 139 -17.50 15.63 -4.03
CA ARG A 139 -16.60 14.46 -4.11
C ARG A 139 -17.33 13.16 -3.81
N ARG A 140 -18.08 13.12 -2.70
CA ARG A 140 -18.79 11.91 -2.25
C ARG A 140 -19.85 11.45 -3.25
N VAL A 141 -20.57 12.40 -3.85
CA VAL A 141 -21.62 12.19 -4.85
C VAL A 141 -21.00 11.75 -6.18
N LEU A 142 -19.99 12.45 -6.71
CA LEU A 142 -19.32 12.07 -7.95
C LEU A 142 -18.72 10.66 -7.85
N ASP A 143 -17.97 10.38 -6.79
CA ASP A 143 -17.39 9.05 -6.57
C ASP A 143 -18.48 7.97 -6.42
N ARG A 144 -19.66 8.33 -5.88
CA ARG A 144 -20.83 7.45 -5.80
C ARG A 144 -21.42 7.17 -7.18
N LEU A 145 -21.62 8.18 -8.02
CA LEU A 145 -22.15 8.04 -9.38
C LEU A 145 -21.24 7.12 -10.20
N VAL A 146 -19.95 7.48 -10.30
CA VAL A 146 -18.96 6.68 -11.04
C VAL A 146 -18.92 5.23 -10.54
N GLY A 147 -18.82 5.03 -9.23
CA GLY A 147 -18.72 3.70 -8.66
C GLY A 147 -19.98 2.85 -8.84
N TYR A 148 -21.17 3.44 -8.65
CA TYR A 148 -22.43 2.71 -8.69
C TYR A 148 -22.88 2.40 -10.12
N GLU A 149 -22.50 3.23 -11.09
CA GLU A 149 -22.86 3.05 -12.49
C GLU A 149 -21.86 2.22 -13.29
N LEU A 150 -20.55 2.39 -13.06
CA LEU A 150 -19.55 1.61 -13.79
C LEU A 150 -19.38 0.18 -13.25
N SER A 151 -19.56 -0.04 -11.93
CA SER A 151 -19.33 -1.38 -11.37
C SER A 151 -20.26 -2.46 -11.97
N PRO A 152 -21.58 -2.23 -12.14
CA PRO A 152 -22.47 -3.15 -12.84
C PRO A 152 -22.05 -3.44 -14.29
N VAL A 153 -21.56 -2.42 -15.02
CA VAL A 153 -21.02 -2.60 -16.37
C VAL A 153 -19.83 -3.55 -16.34
N LEU A 154 -18.85 -3.33 -15.45
CA LEU A 154 -17.72 -4.24 -15.29
C LEU A 154 -18.16 -5.67 -14.89
N TRP A 155 -19.22 -5.81 -14.09
CA TRP A 155 -19.73 -7.14 -13.71
C TRP A 155 -20.32 -7.89 -14.88
N LYS A 156 -21.06 -7.18 -15.74
CA LYS A 156 -21.70 -7.74 -16.94
C LYS A 156 -20.65 -8.04 -18.03
N LYS A 157 -19.73 -7.10 -18.28
CA LYS A 157 -18.80 -7.14 -19.41
C LYS A 157 -17.47 -7.83 -19.09
N ILE A 158 -17.10 -8.01 -17.82
CA ILE A 158 -15.83 -8.65 -17.44
C ILE A 158 -16.07 -9.75 -16.40
N LYS A 159 -16.25 -9.37 -15.13
CA LYS A 159 -16.34 -10.29 -13.99
C LYS A 159 -17.11 -9.68 -12.81
N PRO A 160 -18.00 -10.44 -12.14
CA PRO A 160 -18.67 -9.97 -10.93
C PRO A 160 -17.71 -9.61 -9.79
N GLY A 161 -18.01 -8.55 -9.06
CA GLY A 161 -17.26 -8.10 -7.88
C GLY A 161 -16.15 -7.09 -8.15
N LEU A 162 -15.93 -6.71 -9.41
CA LEU A 162 -15.04 -5.62 -9.81
C LEU A 162 -15.61 -4.25 -9.41
N SER A 163 -14.78 -3.21 -9.34
CA SER A 163 -15.23 -1.85 -9.04
C SER A 163 -14.41 -0.82 -9.81
N ALA A 164 -15.07 0.17 -10.38
CA ALA A 164 -14.41 1.33 -10.97
C ALA A 164 -14.58 2.57 -10.09
N GLY A 165 -13.68 3.52 -10.25
CA GLY A 165 -13.73 4.81 -9.58
C GLY A 165 -12.67 5.72 -10.18
N ARG A 166 -12.96 7.01 -10.26
CA ARG A 166 -12.15 7.99 -10.99
C ARG A 166 -10.66 7.90 -10.65
N VAL A 167 -10.29 8.08 -9.38
CA VAL A 167 -8.88 8.07 -8.94
C VAL A 167 -8.27 6.67 -8.95
N GLN A 168 -9.04 5.63 -8.58
CA GLN A 168 -8.51 4.25 -8.55
C GLN A 168 -8.19 3.72 -9.94
N SER A 169 -9.06 3.96 -10.93
CA SER A 169 -8.89 3.48 -12.29
C SER A 169 -7.71 4.16 -12.97
N VAL A 170 -7.52 5.46 -12.74
CA VAL A 170 -6.35 6.22 -13.20
C VAL A 170 -5.04 5.72 -12.56
N ALA A 171 -5.05 5.38 -11.27
CA ALA A 171 -3.87 4.81 -10.63
C ALA A 171 -3.50 3.44 -11.21
N VAL A 172 -4.48 2.59 -11.53
CA VAL A 172 -4.24 1.32 -12.24
C VAL A 172 -3.68 1.60 -13.64
N ARG A 173 -4.22 2.58 -14.36
CA ARG A 173 -3.74 2.97 -15.70
C ARG A 173 -2.26 3.35 -15.70
N LEU A 174 -1.81 4.17 -14.75
CA LEU A 174 -0.39 4.54 -14.63
C LEU A 174 0.52 3.31 -14.51
N ILE A 175 0.08 2.30 -13.76
CA ILE A 175 0.84 1.07 -13.52
C ILE A 175 0.84 0.19 -14.79
N VAL A 176 -0.31 0.07 -15.47
CA VAL A 176 -0.42 -0.69 -16.72
C VAL A 176 0.40 -0.05 -17.85
N GLU A 177 0.37 1.28 -17.99
CA GLU A 177 1.20 2.00 -18.98
C GLU A 177 2.70 1.80 -18.69
N ARG A 178 3.12 1.87 -17.41
CA ARG A 178 4.51 1.57 -17.02
C ARG A 178 4.90 0.14 -17.34
N GLU A 179 4.02 -0.83 -17.12
CA GLU A 179 4.30 -2.23 -17.43
C GLU A 179 4.51 -2.42 -18.94
N ARG A 180 3.66 -1.79 -19.77
CA ARG A 180 3.81 -1.79 -21.22
C ARG A 180 5.10 -1.13 -21.70
N GLU A 181 5.51 -0.02 -21.08
CA GLU A 181 6.80 0.62 -21.35
C GLU A 181 7.97 -0.35 -21.08
N ILE A 182 7.87 -1.15 -20.02
CA ILE A 182 8.89 -2.15 -19.66
C ILE A 182 8.89 -3.33 -20.64
N GLU A 183 7.71 -3.86 -20.96
CA GLU A 183 7.56 -4.99 -21.89
C GLU A 183 8.02 -4.65 -23.31
N ALA A 184 7.77 -3.41 -23.77
CA ALA A 184 8.17 -2.95 -25.10
C ALA A 184 9.66 -2.56 -25.19
N PHE A 185 10.38 -2.50 -24.08
CA PHE A 185 11.76 -2.03 -24.04
C PHE A 185 12.75 -3.14 -24.42
N THR A 186 13.56 -2.89 -25.45
CA THR A 186 14.69 -3.76 -25.82
C THR A 186 15.99 -3.17 -25.26
N PRO A 187 16.70 -3.85 -24.33
CA PRO A 187 17.98 -3.37 -23.81
C PRO A 187 19.06 -3.31 -24.90
N GLU A 188 19.80 -2.21 -24.92
CA GLU A 188 20.96 -2.00 -25.79
C GLU A 188 22.24 -2.14 -24.97
N ALA A 189 23.18 -2.96 -25.48
CA ALA A 189 24.46 -3.21 -24.83
C ALA A 189 25.51 -2.17 -25.24
N SER A 190 26.35 -1.77 -24.29
CA SER A 190 27.54 -0.96 -24.53
C SER A 190 28.59 -1.20 -23.43
N PHE A 191 29.86 -0.96 -23.72
CA PHE A 191 30.95 -1.07 -22.76
C PHE A 191 31.23 0.29 -22.13
N ARG A 192 31.10 0.37 -20.80
CA ARG A 192 31.53 1.53 -20.01
C ARG A 192 32.95 1.31 -19.52
N ILE A 193 33.79 2.33 -19.67
CA ILE A 193 35.17 2.29 -19.19
C ILE A 193 35.28 2.94 -17.81
N LYS A 194 35.83 2.21 -16.85
CA LYS A 194 36.27 2.72 -15.54
C LYS A 194 37.78 2.47 -15.40
N ALA A 195 38.49 3.38 -14.75
CA ALA A 195 39.91 3.26 -14.45
C ALA A 195 40.15 3.54 -12.96
N GLU A 196 41.04 2.79 -12.34
CA GLU A 196 41.51 3.06 -10.98
C GLU A 196 42.94 3.61 -11.09
N PHE A 197 43.13 4.84 -10.63
CA PHE A 197 44.43 5.51 -10.63
C PHE A 197 44.99 5.62 -9.21
N LYS A 198 46.31 5.72 -9.12
CA LYS A 198 47.04 5.95 -7.88
C LYS A 198 47.92 7.18 -8.01
N THR A 199 47.83 8.08 -7.04
CA THR A 199 48.69 9.28 -6.97
C THR A 199 50.09 8.93 -6.48
N ASP A 200 51.06 9.83 -6.68
CA ASP A 200 52.42 9.70 -6.13
C ASP A 200 52.42 9.58 -4.60
N GLY A 201 51.44 10.20 -3.94
CA GLY A 201 51.19 10.09 -2.50
C GLY A 201 50.62 8.73 -2.05
N GLY A 202 50.38 7.81 -3.00
CA GLY A 202 49.94 6.44 -2.75
C GLY A 202 48.44 6.25 -2.58
N SER A 203 47.62 7.30 -2.71
CA SER A 203 46.16 7.21 -2.61
C SER A 203 45.54 6.79 -3.93
N THR A 204 44.54 5.90 -3.90
CA THR A 204 43.82 5.47 -5.10
C THR A 204 42.48 6.19 -5.28
N PHE A 205 42.03 6.29 -6.52
CA PHE A 205 40.71 6.82 -6.85
C PHE A 205 40.22 6.32 -8.22
N GLY A 206 38.90 6.18 -8.35
CA GLY A 206 38.25 5.81 -9.60
C GLY A 206 37.99 7.00 -10.52
N ALA A 207 38.15 6.78 -11.83
CA ALA A 207 37.78 7.69 -12.90
C ALA A 207 37.00 6.93 -13.99
N LYS A 208 36.21 7.65 -14.79
CA LYS A 208 35.42 7.08 -15.88
C LYS A 208 35.67 7.79 -17.19
N LEU A 209 35.56 7.05 -18.30
CA LEU A 209 35.48 7.65 -19.62
C LEU A 209 34.02 8.08 -19.88
N ASN A 210 33.82 9.28 -20.41
CA ASN A 210 32.47 9.78 -20.71
C ASN A 210 31.85 9.15 -21.96
N THR A 211 32.67 8.55 -22.82
CA THR A 211 32.24 7.84 -24.02
C THR A 211 32.10 6.35 -23.72
N THR A 212 31.08 5.71 -24.32
CA THR A 212 30.87 4.26 -24.28
C THR A 212 31.20 3.62 -25.62
N PHE A 213 31.57 2.34 -25.61
CA PHE A 213 31.89 1.59 -26.83
C PHE A 213 30.77 0.58 -27.17
N PRO A 214 30.30 0.51 -28.42
CA PRO A 214 29.15 -0.33 -28.77
C PRO A 214 29.47 -1.83 -28.81
N THR A 215 30.75 -2.21 -29.00
CA THR A 215 31.15 -3.62 -29.12
C THR A 215 32.34 -3.96 -28.23
N LYS A 216 32.47 -5.25 -27.94
CA LYS A 216 33.59 -5.79 -27.16
C LYS A 216 34.93 -5.52 -27.84
N GLU A 217 34.98 -5.64 -29.16
CA GLU A 217 36.21 -5.44 -29.95
C GLU A 217 36.66 -3.98 -29.91
N ALA A 218 35.72 -3.04 -29.99
CA ALA A 218 36.03 -1.61 -29.88
C ALA A 218 36.52 -1.25 -28.48
N ALA A 219 35.89 -1.80 -27.44
CA ALA A 219 36.34 -1.63 -26.06
C ALA A 219 37.73 -2.24 -25.81
N GLU A 220 37.98 -3.45 -26.34
CA GLU A 220 39.28 -4.11 -26.26
C GLU A 220 40.37 -3.32 -26.98
N GLN A 221 40.05 -2.74 -28.14
CA GLN A 221 40.97 -1.89 -28.88
C GLN A 221 41.35 -0.65 -28.07
N PHE A 222 40.38 0.01 -27.43
CA PHE A 222 40.65 1.12 -26.52
C PHE A 222 41.53 0.71 -25.34
N LEU A 223 41.29 -0.45 -24.72
CA LEU A 223 42.18 -0.97 -23.68
C LEU A 223 43.61 -1.20 -24.19
N LYS A 224 43.78 -1.69 -25.43
CA LYS A 224 45.11 -1.87 -26.03
C LYS A 224 45.85 -0.55 -26.23
N GLU A 225 45.15 0.54 -26.53
CA GLU A 225 45.75 1.87 -26.65
C GLU A 225 46.27 2.40 -25.31
N ASN A 226 45.79 1.86 -24.18
CA ASN A 226 46.25 2.22 -22.84
C ASN A 226 47.46 1.37 -22.36
N ILE A 227 47.92 0.39 -23.15
CA ILE A 227 49.12 -0.40 -22.85
C ILE A 227 50.35 0.50 -23.04
N GLY A 228 51.16 0.63 -21.98
CA GLY A 228 52.34 1.51 -21.95
C GLY A 228 52.02 3.01 -21.98
N ALA A 229 50.77 3.40 -21.68
CA ALA A 229 50.37 4.80 -21.62
C ALA A 229 50.80 5.45 -20.30
N ASP A 230 51.27 6.69 -20.37
CA ASP A 230 51.52 7.53 -19.21
C ASP A 230 50.28 8.38 -18.92
N PHE A 231 49.84 8.40 -17.66
CA PHE A 231 48.68 9.16 -17.23
C PHE A 231 49.10 10.37 -16.40
N SER A 232 48.41 11.49 -16.60
CA SER A 232 48.61 12.69 -15.78
C SER A 232 47.34 13.52 -15.69
N VAL A 233 47.23 14.29 -14.61
CA VAL A 233 46.13 15.25 -14.43
C VAL A 233 46.26 16.36 -15.47
N SER A 234 45.35 16.42 -16.44
CA SER A 234 45.32 17.47 -17.47
C SER A 234 44.65 18.75 -16.98
N ASP A 235 43.57 18.61 -16.20
CA ASP A 235 42.82 19.72 -15.63
C ASP A 235 42.29 19.37 -14.23
N LEU A 236 42.25 20.38 -13.37
CA LEU A 236 41.73 20.27 -12.01
C LEU A 236 40.84 21.46 -11.71
N ALA A 237 39.55 21.31 -11.99
CA ALA A 237 38.56 22.35 -11.78
C ALA A 237 37.92 22.20 -10.39
N LYS A 238 38.21 23.16 -9.50
CA LYS A 238 37.53 23.29 -8.20
C LYS A 238 36.45 24.36 -8.30
N LYS A 239 35.20 23.97 -8.05
CA LYS A 239 34.08 24.90 -8.04
C LYS A 239 33.37 24.86 -6.69
N PRO A 240 33.13 26.02 -6.05
CA PRO A 240 32.26 26.05 -4.89
C PRO A 240 30.88 25.55 -5.30
N ALA A 241 30.33 24.65 -4.52
CA ALA A 241 28.99 24.11 -4.69
C ALA A 241 28.23 24.24 -3.37
N LYS A 242 26.90 24.33 -3.47
CA LYS A 242 26.03 24.35 -2.30
C LYS A 242 24.93 23.34 -2.46
N LYS A 243 24.57 22.68 -1.36
CA LYS A 243 23.32 21.92 -1.25
C LYS A 243 22.42 22.65 -0.25
N SER A 244 21.19 22.91 -0.67
CA SER A 244 20.17 23.52 0.20
C SER A 244 19.34 22.42 0.86
N PRO A 245 18.86 22.63 2.09
CA PRO A 245 17.94 21.70 2.71
C PRO A 245 16.61 21.68 1.95
N ALA A 246 15.98 20.51 1.95
CA ALA A 246 14.65 20.38 1.40
C ALA A 246 13.57 20.83 2.41
N ALA A 247 12.37 21.07 1.89
CA ALA A 247 11.26 21.62 2.65
C ALA A 247 10.80 20.68 3.78
N PRO A 248 10.11 21.22 4.81
CA PRO A 248 9.36 20.42 5.78
C PRO A 248 8.41 19.42 5.11
N PHE A 249 8.02 18.38 5.84
CA PHE A 249 7.20 17.33 5.26
C PHE A 249 5.79 17.80 4.90
N THR A 250 5.38 17.47 3.69
CA THR A 250 3.99 17.28 3.30
C THR A 250 3.60 15.82 3.49
N THR A 251 2.34 15.48 3.27
CA THR A 251 1.85 14.09 3.33
C THR A 251 2.56 13.20 2.32
N SER A 252 2.69 13.65 1.08
CA SER A 252 3.34 12.91 0.00
C SER A 252 4.81 12.66 0.31
N THR A 253 5.55 13.72 0.67
CA THR A 253 6.99 13.61 0.97
C THR A 253 7.27 12.78 2.22
N LEU A 254 6.40 12.83 3.23
CA LEU A 254 6.49 11.94 4.40
C LEU A 254 6.30 10.47 4.01
N GLN A 255 5.30 10.17 3.19
CA GLN A 255 5.03 8.81 2.70
C GLN A 255 6.21 8.28 1.89
N GLN A 256 6.78 9.10 1.01
CA GLN A 256 7.96 8.75 0.22
C GLN A 256 9.18 8.44 1.10
N GLU A 257 9.56 9.35 1.99
CA GLU A 257 10.76 9.17 2.83
C GLU A 257 10.58 8.06 3.87
N ALA A 258 9.37 7.86 4.41
CA ALA A 258 9.09 6.73 5.30
C ALA A 258 9.18 5.37 4.57
N SER A 259 8.76 5.30 3.30
CA SER A 259 8.96 4.11 2.48
C SER A 259 10.45 3.86 2.24
N ARG A 260 11.21 4.89 1.84
CA ARG A 260 12.64 4.77 1.52
C ARG A 260 13.51 4.42 2.74
N LYS A 261 13.30 5.12 3.86
CA LYS A 261 14.19 5.04 5.04
C LYS A 261 13.70 4.08 6.11
N LEU A 262 12.38 3.89 6.23
CA LEU A 262 11.78 3.07 7.29
C LEU A 262 11.14 1.78 6.75
N TYR A 263 11.07 1.62 5.42
CA TYR A 263 10.38 0.50 4.76
C TYR A 263 8.90 0.40 5.15
N PHE A 264 8.28 1.54 5.45
CA PHE A 264 6.85 1.61 5.78
C PHE A 264 6.02 1.71 4.51
N SER A 265 4.94 0.93 4.42
CA SER A 265 3.91 1.19 3.41
C SER A 265 3.24 2.53 3.67
N VAL A 266 2.66 3.14 2.63
CA VAL A 266 1.97 4.43 2.74
C VAL A 266 0.86 4.38 3.81
N SER A 267 0.14 3.26 3.89
CA SER A 267 -0.92 3.05 4.88
C SER A 267 -0.39 2.89 6.29
N ARG A 268 0.76 2.23 6.47
CA ARG A 268 1.42 2.13 7.79
C ARG A 268 1.92 3.51 8.24
N THR A 269 2.53 4.28 7.34
CA THR A 269 2.99 5.65 7.61
C THR A 269 1.84 6.51 8.10
N MET A 270 0.70 6.53 7.41
CA MET A 270 -0.46 7.32 7.83
C MET A 270 -1.07 6.85 9.15
N GLN A 271 -1.14 5.54 9.40
CA GLN A 271 -1.61 5.02 10.68
C GLN A 271 -0.71 5.45 11.86
N VAL A 272 0.61 5.42 11.67
CA VAL A 272 1.57 5.84 12.71
C VAL A 272 1.53 7.35 12.90
N ALA A 273 1.49 8.13 11.81
CA ALA A 273 1.38 9.59 11.87
C ALA A 273 0.09 10.04 12.57
N GLN A 274 -1.05 9.38 12.31
CA GLN A 274 -2.30 9.66 13.00
C GLN A 274 -2.17 9.48 14.53
N ARG A 275 -1.52 8.42 14.99
CA ARG A 275 -1.30 8.20 16.43
C ARG A 275 -0.39 9.26 17.05
N LEU A 276 0.65 9.70 16.32
CA LEU A 276 1.52 10.79 16.76
C LEU A 276 0.76 12.12 16.88
N TYR A 277 -0.11 12.42 15.90
CA TYR A 277 -0.96 13.61 15.92
C TYR A 277 -1.95 13.57 17.08
N GLU A 278 -2.70 12.48 17.26
CA GLU A 278 -3.68 12.31 18.34
C GLU A 278 -3.04 12.34 19.74
N ALA A 279 -1.76 11.99 19.85
CA ALA A 279 -0.95 12.12 21.06
C ALA A 279 -0.43 13.55 21.29
N GLY A 280 -0.59 14.45 20.33
CA GLY A 280 -0.13 15.84 20.39
C GLY A 280 1.36 16.02 20.12
N LEU A 281 2.00 15.08 19.42
CA LEU A 281 3.46 15.08 19.18
C LEU A 281 3.84 15.71 17.84
N ILE A 282 2.96 15.64 16.84
CA ILE A 282 3.15 16.27 15.54
C ILE A 282 1.93 17.11 15.15
N THR A 283 2.11 18.01 14.20
CA THR A 283 1.01 18.69 13.50
C THR A 283 0.20 17.72 12.63
N TYR A 284 -0.92 18.20 12.11
CA TYR A 284 -1.82 17.41 11.28
C TYR A 284 -1.13 16.80 10.07
N MET A 285 -1.28 15.48 9.89
CA MET A 285 -0.51 14.69 8.93
C MET A 285 -1.09 14.67 7.51
N ARG A 286 -2.25 15.29 7.29
CA ARG A 286 -2.89 15.41 5.96
C ARG A 286 -2.80 16.86 5.51
N THR A 287 -1.65 17.20 4.96
CA THR A 287 -1.30 18.51 4.46
C THR A 287 -0.46 18.42 3.19
N ASP A 288 -0.68 19.37 2.30
CA ASP A 288 0.12 19.71 1.12
C ASP A 288 1.03 20.93 1.38
N SER A 289 0.89 21.57 2.54
CA SER A 289 1.65 22.76 2.92
C SER A 289 3.05 22.42 3.40
N VAL A 290 4.01 23.25 3.00
CA VAL A 290 5.39 23.27 3.50
C VAL A 290 5.64 24.41 4.49
N ASN A 291 4.61 25.19 4.80
CA ASN A 291 4.73 26.37 5.65
C ASN A 291 4.96 25.99 7.10
N LEU A 292 5.77 26.79 7.80
CA LEU A 292 5.93 26.74 9.25
C LEU A 292 5.45 28.08 9.83
N SER A 293 4.71 28.00 10.93
CA SER A 293 4.30 29.17 11.71
C SER A 293 5.49 29.93 12.28
N ASN A 294 5.34 31.23 12.55
CA ASN A 294 6.39 32.04 13.18
C ASN A 294 6.86 31.44 14.51
N GLU A 295 5.93 30.88 15.28
CA GLU A 295 6.22 30.16 16.54
C GLU A 295 7.09 28.92 16.28
N ALA A 296 6.77 28.12 15.26
CA ALA A 296 7.56 26.96 14.87
C ALA A 296 8.95 27.34 14.33
N LEU A 297 9.06 28.41 13.55
CA LEU A 297 10.34 28.93 13.05
C LEU A 297 11.25 29.37 14.21
N ALA A 298 10.69 30.07 15.20
CA ALA A 298 11.41 30.46 16.40
C ALA A 298 11.86 29.26 17.24
N ALA A 299 10.98 28.28 17.44
CA ALA A 299 11.28 27.05 18.19
C ALA A 299 12.35 26.20 17.48
N ALA A 300 12.28 26.06 16.15
CA ALA A 300 13.28 25.35 15.36
C ALA A 300 14.64 26.04 15.43
N LYS A 301 14.66 27.38 15.32
CA LYS A 301 15.88 28.18 15.51
C LYS A 301 16.50 27.91 16.89
N GLU A 302 15.72 28.01 17.96
CA GLU A 302 16.22 27.76 19.32
C GLU A 302 16.79 26.34 19.48
N ALA A 303 16.06 25.32 19.00
CA ALA A 303 16.51 23.94 19.03
C ALA A 303 17.81 23.73 18.24
N ILE A 304 18.00 24.39 17.09
CA ILE A 304 19.25 24.31 16.31
C ILE A 304 20.40 25.00 17.03
N LEU A 305 20.16 26.16 17.65
CA LEU A 305 21.17 26.88 18.43
C LEU A 305 21.67 26.04 19.60
N GLU A 306 20.75 25.39 20.32
CA GLU A 306 21.06 24.54 21.47
C GLU A 306 21.83 23.27 21.06
N ASN A 307 21.42 22.60 19.99
CA ASN A 307 21.99 21.31 19.59
C ASN A 307 23.22 21.40 18.68
N TYR A 308 23.33 22.44 17.84
CA TYR A 308 24.33 22.52 16.78
C TYR A 308 25.12 23.84 16.75
N GLY A 309 24.54 24.92 17.27
CA GLY A 309 25.17 26.24 17.39
C GLY A 309 24.83 27.22 16.25
N GLN A 310 25.19 28.48 16.45
CA GLN A 310 24.78 29.62 15.61
C GLN A 310 25.06 29.45 14.11
N LYS A 311 26.19 28.85 13.74
CA LYS A 311 26.59 28.67 12.32
C LYS A 311 25.65 27.75 11.54
N TYR A 312 24.89 26.89 12.23
CA TYR A 312 23.96 25.95 11.61
C TYR A 312 22.53 26.49 11.49
N SER A 313 22.21 27.61 12.14
CA SER A 313 20.85 28.16 12.12
C SER A 313 20.66 29.12 10.96
N GLN A 314 19.68 28.84 10.09
CA GLN A 314 19.25 29.73 9.02
C GLN A 314 17.76 29.57 8.80
N THR A 315 16.97 30.51 9.33
CA THR A 315 15.51 30.53 9.16
C THR A 315 15.14 30.66 7.69
N ARG A 316 14.22 29.82 7.22
CA ARG A 316 13.75 29.78 5.83
C ARG A 316 12.25 29.66 5.76
N ASN A 317 11.67 30.40 4.83
CA ASN A 317 10.29 30.19 4.39
C ASN A 317 10.32 29.38 3.09
N PHE A 318 9.54 28.31 3.05
CA PHE A 318 9.33 27.51 1.86
C PHE A 318 7.95 27.85 1.29
N THR A 319 7.81 27.77 -0.03
CA THR A 319 6.54 27.97 -0.71
C THR A 319 6.20 26.69 -1.47
N GLY A 320 4.96 26.22 -1.31
CA GLY A 320 4.46 25.04 -2.03
C GLY A 320 4.39 25.29 -3.54
N LYS A 321 4.29 24.20 -4.31
CA LYS A 321 4.12 24.27 -5.77
C LYS A 321 2.64 24.31 -6.20
N THR A 322 1.75 23.76 -5.38
CA THR A 322 0.31 23.62 -5.64
C THR A 322 -0.47 24.62 -4.80
N LYS A 323 -1.28 25.45 -5.47
CA LYS A 323 -2.32 26.25 -4.83
C LYS A 323 -3.54 25.36 -4.61
N GLY A 324 -3.90 25.09 -3.36
CA GLY A 324 -5.10 24.34 -3.02
C GLY A 324 -5.81 24.98 -1.84
N ALA A 325 -7.12 24.74 -1.70
CA ALA A 325 -7.94 25.27 -0.60
C ALA A 325 -7.45 24.84 0.80
N GLN A 326 -6.48 23.91 0.90
CA GLN A 326 -5.85 23.42 2.12
C GLN A 326 -4.52 24.13 2.48
N GLU A 327 -4.07 25.13 1.71
CA GLU A 327 -2.83 25.89 1.97
C GLU A 327 -2.79 26.62 3.33
N ALA A 328 -3.94 26.75 4.02
CA ALA A 328 -4.03 27.27 5.38
C ALA A 328 -3.39 26.34 6.43
N HIS A 329 -3.04 25.10 6.05
CA HIS A 329 -2.42 24.13 6.95
C HIS A 329 -0.92 24.40 7.13
N GLU A 330 -0.37 23.86 8.21
CA GLU A 330 1.07 23.87 8.48
C GLU A 330 1.68 22.53 8.04
N ALA A 331 2.97 22.53 7.70
CA ALA A 331 3.70 21.31 7.38
C ALA A 331 3.67 20.29 8.53
N ILE A 332 3.95 19.03 8.21
CA ILE A 332 4.11 17.96 9.19
C ILE A 332 5.43 18.17 9.94
N ARG A 333 5.32 18.51 11.22
CA ARG A 333 6.46 18.84 12.09
C ARG A 333 6.17 18.47 13.55
N PRO A 334 7.20 18.38 14.42
CA PRO A 334 6.99 18.23 15.85
C PRO A 334 6.21 19.42 16.43
N THR A 335 5.37 19.15 17.43
CA THR A 335 4.73 20.19 18.24
C THR A 335 5.72 20.84 19.21
N ASP A 336 6.70 20.07 19.70
CA ASP A 336 7.82 20.52 20.52
C ASP A 336 9.15 20.20 19.81
N MET A 337 9.85 21.25 19.35
CA MET A 337 11.12 21.11 18.61
C MET A 337 12.28 20.66 19.50
N LYS A 338 12.17 20.79 20.83
CA LYS A 338 13.22 20.37 21.77
C LYS A 338 13.11 18.89 22.15
N LEU A 339 11.92 18.30 21.97
CA LEU A 339 11.66 16.89 22.27
C LEU A 339 12.24 15.99 21.16
N GLN A 340 13.52 15.65 21.23
CA GLN A 340 14.19 14.87 20.18
C GLN A 340 13.81 13.38 20.18
N SER A 341 13.61 12.78 21.36
CA SER A 341 13.41 11.32 21.49
C SER A 341 12.35 11.00 22.56
N PRO A 342 11.06 11.21 22.25
CA PRO A 342 9.97 10.83 23.15
C PRO A 342 9.93 9.31 23.36
N GLN A 343 9.50 8.88 24.55
CA GLN A 343 9.32 7.45 24.86
C GLN A 343 8.09 6.90 24.14
N LEU A 344 8.30 6.27 22.98
CA LEU A 344 7.26 5.76 22.10
C LEU A 344 7.51 4.29 21.71
N GLU A 345 6.48 3.66 21.15
CA GLU A 345 6.64 2.37 20.45
C GLU A 345 7.55 2.54 19.23
N ARG A 346 8.25 1.47 18.83
CA ARG A 346 9.32 1.48 17.82
C ARG A 346 8.95 2.21 16.53
N ASP A 347 7.76 1.96 15.97
CA ASP A 347 7.39 2.58 14.69
C ASP A 347 7.09 4.07 14.85
N GLN A 348 6.42 4.44 15.94
CA GLN A 348 6.15 5.83 16.29
C GLN A 348 7.44 6.61 16.55
N ALA A 349 8.39 6.03 17.28
CA ALA A 349 9.70 6.64 17.53
C ALA A 349 10.46 6.91 16.22
N LYS A 350 10.51 5.92 15.31
CA LYS A 350 11.17 6.06 14.01
C LYS A 350 10.54 7.13 13.12
N LEU A 351 9.22 7.16 13.02
CA LEU A 351 8.54 8.15 12.18
C LEU A 351 8.64 9.56 12.78
N TYR A 352 8.53 9.68 14.11
CA TYR A 352 8.73 10.95 14.80
C TYR A 352 10.15 11.49 14.61
N GLU A 353 11.18 10.65 14.77
CA GLU A 353 12.58 11.02 14.55
C GLU A 353 12.79 11.51 13.11
N LEU A 354 12.21 10.83 12.12
CA LEU A 354 12.27 11.23 10.72
C LEU A 354 11.67 12.64 10.52
N ILE A 355 10.47 12.87 11.07
CA ILE A 355 9.78 14.17 11.02
C ILE A 355 10.62 15.26 11.68
N TRP A 356 11.11 15.02 12.90
CA TRP A 356 11.93 15.96 13.66
C TRP A 356 13.21 16.35 12.90
N LYS A 357 13.93 15.37 12.36
CA LYS A 357 15.17 15.61 11.60
C LYS A 357 14.89 16.45 10.34
N ARG A 358 13.85 16.13 9.57
CA ARG A 358 13.48 16.88 8.36
C ARG A 358 13.10 18.32 8.69
N THR A 359 12.30 18.53 9.74
CA THR A 359 11.89 19.86 10.16
C THR A 359 13.09 20.71 10.56
N LEU A 360 13.99 20.22 11.42
CA LEU A 360 15.17 21.01 11.81
C LEU A 360 16.11 21.25 10.63
N ALA A 361 16.40 20.22 9.83
CA ALA A 361 17.25 20.36 8.65
C ALA A 361 16.72 21.44 7.69
N SER A 362 15.40 21.55 7.51
CA SER A 362 14.78 22.61 6.68
C SER A 362 15.13 24.04 7.13
N GLN A 363 15.44 24.22 8.42
CA GLN A 363 15.77 25.51 9.05
C GLN A 363 17.27 25.66 9.35
N MET A 364 18.09 24.77 8.78
CA MET A 364 19.55 24.81 8.91
C MET A 364 20.22 25.51 7.72
N SER A 365 21.47 25.92 7.94
CA SER A 365 22.33 26.51 6.92
C SER A 365 22.60 25.55 5.75
N ASP A 366 22.84 26.10 4.56
CA ASP A 366 23.26 25.32 3.38
C ASP A 366 24.53 24.52 3.70
N ALA A 367 24.65 23.32 3.13
CA ALA A 367 25.92 22.62 3.11
C ALA A 367 26.82 23.26 2.04
N GLN A 368 28.03 23.63 2.43
CA GLN A 368 29.04 24.17 1.52
C GLN A 368 29.99 23.06 1.10
N LEU A 369 30.06 22.84 -0.20
CA LEU A 369 30.84 21.79 -0.83
C LEU A 369 31.88 22.42 -1.76
N GLU A 370 32.97 21.71 -1.98
CA GLU A 370 33.90 21.98 -3.06
C GLU A 370 33.84 20.79 -4.01
N ARG A 371 33.28 21.01 -5.20
CA ARG A 371 33.28 20.03 -6.28
C ARG A 371 34.61 20.10 -6.99
N THR A 372 35.32 18.99 -7.01
CA THR A 372 36.55 18.83 -7.76
C THR A 372 36.24 17.93 -8.95
N ASN A 373 36.38 18.48 -10.16
CA ASN A 373 36.40 17.70 -11.39
C ASN A 373 37.86 17.57 -11.83
N VAL A 374 38.29 16.33 -12.03
CA VAL A 374 39.62 15.98 -12.48
C VAL A 374 39.49 15.44 -13.89
N LYS A 375 40.31 15.94 -14.80
CA LYS A 375 40.51 15.34 -16.11
C LYS A 375 41.90 14.73 -16.17
N ILE A 376 41.97 13.54 -16.75
CA ILE A 376 43.19 12.74 -16.82
C ILE A 376 43.41 12.41 -18.28
N LYS A 377 44.57 12.80 -18.79
CA LYS A 377 44.99 12.49 -20.15
C LYS A 377 45.91 11.27 -20.14
N ALA A 378 45.86 10.50 -21.22
CA ALA A 378 46.85 9.50 -21.58
C ALA A 378 47.84 10.06 -22.60
N SER A 379 49.03 9.48 -22.70
CA SER A 379 50.03 9.86 -23.71
C SER A 379 49.78 9.27 -25.10
N THR A 380 48.95 8.23 -25.21
CA THR A 380 48.79 7.39 -26.40
C THR A 380 47.53 7.69 -27.23
N HIS A 381 46.54 8.38 -26.65
CA HIS A 381 45.26 8.68 -27.29
C HIS A 381 44.70 10.03 -26.77
N SER A 382 43.57 10.50 -27.33
CA SER A 382 43.06 11.87 -27.10
C SER A 382 41.92 11.97 -26.08
N GLU A 383 41.30 10.84 -25.78
CA GLU A 383 40.19 10.66 -24.86
C GLU A 383 40.66 10.92 -23.42
N GLU A 384 39.85 11.67 -22.66
CA GLU A 384 40.16 12.00 -21.27
C GLU A 384 39.28 11.19 -20.32
N PHE A 385 39.90 10.59 -19.31
CA PHE A 385 39.17 10.08 -18.15
C PHE A 385 38.76 11.25 -17.27
N SER A 386 37.63 11.12 -16.59
CA SER A 386 37.13 12.12 -15.66
C SER A 386 36.74 11.50 -14.32
N ALA A 387 37.07 12.19 -13.24
CA ALA A 387 36.65 11.84 -11.90
C ALA A 387 36.02 13.06 -11.23
N ASN A 388 34.93 12.84 -10.51
CA ASN A 388 34.28 13.85 -9.71
C ASN A 388 34.41 13.49 -8.24
N GLY A 389 34.61 14.51 -7.41
CA GLY A 389 34.60 14.35 -5.96
C GLY A 389 33.99 15.57 -5.30
N GLU A 390 33.33 15.33 -4.17
CA GLU A 390 32.79 16.38 -3.32
C GLU A 390 33.54 16.38 -1.98
N VAL A 391 34.12 17.53 -1.61
CA VAL A 391 34.64 17.75 -0.25
C VAL A 391 33.69 18.65 0.50
N VAL A 392 33.17 18.17 1.63
CA VAL A 392 32.32 18.97 2.52
C VAL A 392 33.20 20.00 3.25
N LYS A 393 33.05 21.29 2.91
CA LYS A 393 33.70 22.40 3.63
C LYS A 393 32.90 22.79 4.87
N PHE A 394 31.58 22.70 4.77
CA PHE A 394 30.65 22.85 5.88
C PHE A 394 29.44 21.95 5.65
N ASP A 395 29.14 21.10 6.62
CA ASP A 395 28.09 20.09 6.55
C ASP A 395 26.68 20.68 6.61
N GLY A 396 26.49 21.84 7.23
CA GLY A 396 25.18 22.51 7.29
C GLY A 396 24.08 21.56 7.75
N PHE A 397 22.96 21.51 7.00
CA PHE A 397 21.85 20.61 7.27
C PHE A 397 22.17 19.10 7.13
N LEU A 398 23.21 18.72 6.38
CA LEU A 398 23.60 17.31 6.16
C LEU A 398 24.01 16.61 7.46
N LYS A 399 24.38 17.39 8.48
CA LYS A 399 24.64 16.89 9.84
C LYS A 399 23.43 16.18 10.46
N VAL A 400 22.21 16.52 10.03
CA VAL A 400 20.96 16.04 10.62
C VAL A 400 20.17 15.18 9.63
N TYR A 401 20.13 15.57 8.36
CA TYR A 401 19.27 14.92 7.38
C TYR A 401 19.83 14.96 5.96
N LEU A 402 19.71 13.85 5.24
CA LEU A 402 19.88 13.75 3.79
C LEU A 402 18.67 13.02 3.22
N GLU A 403 18.05 13.56 2.18
CA GLU A 403 16.89 12.96 1.50
C GLU A 403 17.28 11.69 0.74
N GLY A 404 16.39 10.70 0.73
CA GLY A 404 16.59 9.50 -0.09
C GLY A 404 16.30 9.76 -1.56
N THR A 405 16.98 9.04 -2.44
CA THR A 405 16.65 8.97 -3.88
C THR A 405 16.05 7.60 -4.19
N ASP A 406 15.09 7.54 -5.12
CA ASP A 406 14.51 6.27 -5.59
C ASP A 406 15.40 5.56 -6.62
N ASP A 407 16.47 6.23 -7.09
CA ASP A 407 17.40 5.66 -8.05
C ASP A 407 18.27 4.59 -7.39
N GLU A 408 18.11 3.34 -7.86
CA GLU A 408 18.93 2.18 -7.48
C GLU A 408 20.36 2.26 -8.06
N ASP A 409 20.65 3.27 -8.88
CA ASP A 409 21.98 3.57 -9.43
C ASP A 409 22.83 4.41 -8.46
N SER A 410 22.86 4.01 -7.18
CA SER A 410 23.75 4.60 -6.17
C SER A 410 25.25 4.33 -6.41
N GLU A 411 25.62 3.68 -7.53
CA GLU A 411 27.02 3.60 -7.98
C GLU A 411 27.61 4.98 -8.33
N GLU A 412 26.79 6.03 -8.46
CA GLU A 412 27.24 7.40 -8.79
C GLU A 412 27.25 8.38 -7.60
N GLN A 413 27.48 7.92 -6.37
CA GLN A 413 27.97 8.84 -5.34
C GLN A 413 29.46 9.11 -5.54
N ASP A 414 29.76 10.29 -6.08
CA ASP A 414 31.12 10.83 -6.19
C ASP A 414 31.85 10.71 -4.83
N GLY A 415 32.87 9.86 -4.77
CA GLY A 415 33.68 9.64 -3.56
C GLY A 415 34.56 10.86 -3.22
N MET A 416 35.25 10.78 -2.09
CA MET A 416 36.28 11.79 -1.78
C MET A 416 37.49 11.56 -2.70
N LEU A 417 37.87 12.59 -3.46
CA LEU A 417 39.09 12.55 -4.27
C LEU A 417 40.33 12.91 -3.43
N PRO A 418 41.48 12.25 -3.67
CA PRO A 418 42.74 12.63 -3.04
C PRO A 418 43.19 14.02 -3.50
N ALA A 419 44.04 14.67 -2.69
CA ALA A 419 44.67 15.91 -3.08
C ALA A 419 45.62 15.66 -4.27
N MET A 420 45.50 16.48 -5.31
CA MET A 420 46.29 16.37 -6.54
C MET A 420 46.59 17.73 -7.16
N LYS A 421 47.52 17.78 -8.12
CA LYS A 421 47.91 18.99 -8.87
C LYS A 421 47.84 18.75 -10.38
N VAL A 422 47.61 19.81 -11.15
CA VAL A 422 47.71 19.75 -12.61
C VAL A 422 49.13 19.34 -13.01
N GLY A 423 49.23 18.38 -13.92
CA GLY A 423 50.48 17.78 -14.38
C GLY A 423 51.03 16.68 -13.47
N GLU A 424 50.37 16.34 -12.36
CA GLU A 424 50.78 15.23 -11.50
C GLU A 424 50.69 13.91 -12.27
N PRO A 425 51.77 13.08 -12.26
CA PRO A 425 51.73 11.77 -12.86
C PRO A 425 50.84 10.83 -12.05
N LEU A 426 50.16 9.92 -12.73
CA LEU A 426 49.27 8.94 -12.13
C LEU A 426 49.69 7.54 -12.56
N GLN A 427 49.76 6.63 -11.60
CA GLN A 427 49.92 5.22 -11.89
C GLN A 427 48.56 4.60 -12.19
N ASN A 428 48.41 3.99 -13.36
CA ASN A 428 47.26 3.14 -13.67
C ASN A 428 47.35 1.85 -12.84
N VAL A 429 46.34 1.60 -12.01
CA VAL A 429 46.20 0.33 -11.28
C VAL A 429 45.51 -0.69 -12.18
N PHE A 430 44.34 -0.36 -12.69
CA PHE A 430 43.65 -1.12 -13.73
C PHE A 430 42.67 -0.24 -14.53
N ILE A 431 42.34 -0.67 -15.74
CA ILE A 431 41.24 -0.11 -16.54
C ILE A 431 40.29 -1.24 -16.90
N SER A 432 39.02 -1.12 -16.56
CA SER A 432 37.98 -2.08 -16.93
C SER A 432 37.05 -1.52 -18.00
N ALA A 433 36.70 -2.39 -18.95
CA ALA A 433 35.59 -2.20 -19.87
C ALA A 433 34.49 -3.20 -19.51
N THR A 434 33.42 -2.72 -18.90
CA THR A 434 32.31 -3.55 -18.43
C THR A 434 31.13 -3.38 -19.37
N GLU A 435 30.63 -4.48 -19.92
CA GLU A 435 29.38 -4.51 -20.69
C GLU A 435 28.21 -4.14 -19.76
N ARG A 436 27.46 -3.12 -20.17
CA ARG A 436 26.30 -2.57 -19.49
C ARG A 436 25.16 -2.46 -20.48
N PHE A 437 23.95 -2.52 -19.96
CA PHE A 437 22.75 -2.45 -20.77
C PHE A 437 21.92 -1.24 -20.37
N THR A 438 21.27 -0.63 -21.34
CA THR A 438 20.19 0.32 -21.05
C THR A 438 19.08 -0.40 -20.27
N ARG A 439 18.36 0.35 -19.43
CA ARG A 439 17.32 -0.19 -18.55
C ARG A 439 15.96 0.39 -18.93
N PRO A 440 14.87 -0.40 -18.80
CA PRO A 440 13.54 0.14 -18.94
C PRO A 440 13.22 1.11 -17.79
N PRO A 441 12.16 1.92 -17.92
CA PRO A 441 11.65 2.70 -16.79
C PRO A 441 11.36 1.81 -15.56
N TYR A 442 11.72 2.28 -14.38
CA TYR A 442 11.51 1.50 -13.15
C TYR A 442 10.02 1.34 -12.83
N ARG A 443 9.61 0.14 -12.42
CA ARG A 443 8.26 -0.08 -11.87
C ARG A 443 8.03 0.81 -10.65
N TYR A 444 6.77 1.18 -10.44
CA TYR A 444 6.42 2.01 -9.29
C TYR A 444 6.55 1.22 -7.98
N SER A 445 7.27 1.76 -7.01
CA SER A 445 7.00 1.51 -5.58
C SER A 445 5.76 2.30 -5.12
N GLU A 446 5.21 1.98 -3.94
CA GLU A 446 4.13 2.81 -3.35
C GLU A 446 4.55 4.29 -3.27
N ALA A 447 5.79 4.58 -2.87
CA ALA A 447 6.33 5.93 -2.79
C ALA A 447 6.38 6.66 -4.15
N SER A 448 6.96 6.01 -5.16
CA SER A 448 7.06 6.61 -6.50
C SER A 448 5.69 6.78 -7.16
N LEU A 449 4.70 5.92 -6.84
CA LEU A 449 3.33 6.10 -7.30
C LEU A 449 2.65 7.29 -6.60
N VAL A 450 2.85 7.47 -5.29
CA VAL A 450 2.37 8.67 -4.57
C VAL A 450 2.96 9.93 -5.20
N LYS A 451 4.28 9.94 -5.45
CA LYS A 451 4.96 11.05 -6.14
C LYS A 451 4.32 11.33 -7.49
N LYS A 452 4.06 10.30 -8.30
CA LYS A 452 3.44 10.47 -9.62
C LYS A 452 2.00 11.00 -9.55
N LEU A 453 1.21 10.52 -8.59
CA LEU A 453 -0.16 10.99 -8.36
C LEU A 453 -0.21 12.45 -7.90
N GLU A 454 0.79 12.90 -7.12
CA GLU A 454 0.97 14.30 -6.73
C GLU A 454 1.39 15.17 -7.91
N GLU A 455 2.40 14.74 -8.70
CA GLU A 455 2.88 15.47 -9.88
C GLU A 455 1.80 15.71 -10.92
N LEU A 456 0.86 14.77 -11.07
CA LEU A 456 -0.25 14.85 -12.00
C LEU A 456 -1.51 15.53 -11.42
N GLY A 457 -1.50 15.96 -10.15
CA GLY A 457 -2.66 16.59 -9.51
C GLY A 457 -3.87 15.67 -9.26
N ILE A 458 -3.70 14.35 -9.44
CA ILE A 458 -4.78 13.34 -9.31
C ILE A 458 -5.03 12.97 -7.84
N GLY A 459 -3.96 12.90 -7.05
CA GLY A 459 -4.04 12.54 -5.63
C GLY A 459 -4.14 13.76 -4.73
N ARG A 460 -4.69 13.56 -3.53
CA ARG A 460 -4.68 14.53 -2.43
C ARG A 460 -4.15 13.86 -1.16
N PRO A 461 -3.68 14.61 -0.15
CA PRO A 461 -3.21 14.07 1.13
C PRO A 461 -4.09 12.98 1.76
N SER A 462 -5.41 13.12 1.65
CA SER A 462 -6.38 12.17 2.18
C SER A 462 -6.57 10.92 1.31
N THR A 463 -6.13 10.91 0.05
CA THR A 463 -6.46 9.85 -0.92
C THR A 463 -5.30 9.02 -1.42
N TYR A 464 -4.04 9.44 -1.26
CA TYR A 464 -2.87 8.64 -1.68
C TYR A 464 -2.90 7.19 -1.15
N ALA A 465 -2.87 7.02 0.19
CA ALA A 465 -2.83 5.70 0.81
C ALA A 465 -4.11 4.87 0.60
N PRO A 466 -5.33 5.45 0.71
CA PRO A 466 -6.56 4.73 0.38
C PRO A 466 -6.65 4.25 -1.06
N THR A 467 -6.21 5.05 -2.05
CA THR A 467 -6.21 4.66 -3.46
C THR A 467 -5.32 3.44 -3.68
N ILE A 468 -4.07 3.49 -3.21
CA ILE A 468 -3.10 2.38 -3.35
C ILE A 468 -3.61 1.12 -2.66
N SER A 469 -4.14 1.26 -1.43
CA SER A 469 -4.73 0.12 -0.71
C SER A 469 -5.93 -0.46 -1.44
N THR A 470 -6.75 0.38 -2.08
CA THR A 470 -7.95 -0.07 -2.79
C THR A 470 -7.58 -0.90 -4.01
N ILE A 471 -6.69 -0.40 -4.87
CA ILE A 471 -6.30 -1.13 -6.09
C ILE A 471 -5.62 -2.46 -5.78
N GLN A 472 -4.86 -2.55 -4.69
CA GLN A 472 -4.29 -3.80 -4.18
C GLN A 472 -5.35 -4.75 -3.62
N ASN A 473 -6.25 -4.27 -2.76
CA ASN A 473 -7.31 -5.10 -2.15
C ASN A 473 -8.32 -5.62 -3.19
N ARG A 474 -8.49 -4.91 -4.30
CA ARG A 474 -9.33 -5.33 -5.44
C ARG A 474 -8.62 -6.32 -6.37
N GLY A 475 -7.32 -6.54 -6.20
CA GLY A 475 -6.52 -7.44 -7.03
C GLY A 475 -6.27 -6.90 -8.44
N TYR A 476 -6.33 -5.58 -8.64
CA TYR A 476 -5.92 -4.96 -9.90
C TYR A 476 -4.40 -4.89 -10.03
N VAL A 477 -3.74 -4.77 -8.90
CA VAL A 477 -2.29 -4.73 -8.81
C VAL A 477 -1.86 -5.54 -7.60
N GLU A 478 -0.63 -5.99 -7.61
CA GLU A 478 -0.03 -6.72 -6.49
C GLU A 478 1.41 -6.27 -6.25
N LYS A 479 2.01 -6.78 -5.17
CA LYS A 479 3.43 -6.56 -4.93
C LYS A 479 4.19 -7.66 -5.66
N GLY A 480 5.05 -7.26 -6.59
CA GLY A 480 5.91 -8.19 -7.31
C GLY A 480 6.77 -9.01 -6.35
N THR A 481 6.89 -10.29 -6.67
CA THR A 481 7.67 -11.27 -5.90
C THR A 481 8.79 -11.92 -6.71
N VAL A 482 8.82 -11.67 -8.02
CA VAL A 482 9.84 -12.21 -8.93
C VAL A 482 11.19 -11.58 -8.57
N GLU A 483 12.19 -12.41 -8.28
CA GLU A 483 13.53 -11.94 -7.90
C GLU A 483 14.35 -11.43 -9.09
N GLY A 484 13.94 -11.79 -10.31
CA GLY A 484 14.59 -11.45 -11.57
C GLY A 484 15.20 -12.69 -12.23
N THR A 485 15.80 -12.50 -13.41
CA THR A 485 16.53 -13.54 -14.14
C THR A 485 18.02 -13.22 -14.18
N GLU A 486 18.86 -14.26 -14.21
CA GLU A 486 20.30 -14.09 -14.33
C GLU A 486 20.67 -13.77 -15.78
N ARG A 487 21.41 -12.68 -15.98
CA ARG A 487 21.98 -12.28 -17.27
C ARG A 487 23.51 -12.28 -17.19
N LYS A 488 24.14 -12.89 -18.19
CA LYS A 488 25.60 -12.84 -18.38
C LYS A 488 26.02 -11.55 -19.06
N TYR A 489 27.16 -10.99 -18.66
CA TYR A 489 27.79 -9.84 -19.31
C TYR A 489 29.31 -9.99 -19.34
N ALA A 490 29.94 -9.36 -20.32
CA ALA A 490 31.38 -9.38 -20.49
C ALA A 490 32.08 -8.27 -19.68
N GLU A 491 33.23 -8.59 -19.11
CA GLU A 491 34.16 -7.61 -18.56
C GLU A 491 35.57 -7.87 -19.07
N LEU A 492 36.22 -6.82 -19.55
CA LEU A 492 37.63 -6.80 -19.91
C LEU A 492 38.38 -5.96 -18.88
N VAL A 493 39.46 -6.47 -18.30
CA VAL A 493 40.30 -5.73 -17.36
C VAL A 493 41.73 -5.69 -17.88
N LEU A 494 42.23 -4.48 -18.13
CA LEU A 494 43.64 -4.20 -18.33
C LEU A 494 44.31 -3.99 -16.96
N GLU A 495 45.21 -4.88 -16.59
CA GLU A 495 46.02 -4.77 -15.38
C GLU A 495 47.42 -5.32 -15.68
N ASN A 496 48.48 -4.64 -15.21
CA ASN A 496 49.88 -5.03 -15.46
C ASN A 496 50.18 -5.30 -16.96
N GLU A 497 49.74 -4.40 -17.84
CA GLU A 497 49.92 -4.48 -19.30
C GLU A 497 49.28 -5.72 -19.98
N LYS A 498 48.34 -6.38 -19.29
CA LYS A 498 47.63 -7.56 -19.81
C LYS A 498 46.13 -7.36 -19.72
N ILE A 499 45.44 -7.69 -20.81
CA ILE A 499 43.98 -7.69 -20.85
C ILE A 499 43.47 -9.09 -20.51
N LYS A 500 42.63 -9.18 -19.48
CA LYS A 500 41.92 -10.40 -19.11
C LYS A 500 40.44 -10.22 -19.38
N ALA A 501 39.85 -11.16 -20.12
CA ALA A 501 38.41 -11.23 -20.33
C ALA A 501 37.77 -12.15 -19.28
N SER A 502 36.62 -11.74 -18.77
CA SER A 502 35.78 -12.54 -17.89
C SER A 502 34.31 -12.42 -18.30
N THR A 503 33.53 -13.44 -17.95
CA THR A 503 32.07 -13.41 -18.05
C THR A 503 31.52 -13.39 -16.64
N LEU A 504 30.79 -12.34 -16.32
CA LEU A 504 30.15 -12.12 -15.03
C LEU A 504 28.64 -12.28 -15.20
N THR A 505 27.93 -12.32 -14.08
CA THR A 505 26.47 -12.41 -14.06
C THR A 505 25.87 -11.33 -13.19
N GLU A 506 24.68 -10.85 -13.57
CA GLU A 506 23.86 -9.91 -12.81
C GLU A 506 22.39 -10.38 -12.82
N MET A 507 21.64 -9.99 -11.80
CA MET A 507 20.20 -10.21 -11.74
C MET A 507 19.46 -9.02 -12.37
N VAL A 508 18.54 -9.29 -13.30
CA VAL A 508 17.76 -8.26 -13.99
C VAL A 508 16.26 -8.55 -13.93
N GLY A 509 15.44 -7.50 -14.06
CA GLY A 509 13.99 -7.65 -14.10
C GLY A 509 13.33 -7.99 -12.76
N SER A 510 14.00 -7.70 -11.62
CA SER A 510 13.41 -7.92 -10.30
C SER A 510 12.16 -7.06 -10.10
N GLU A 511 11.10 -7.68 -9.57
CA GLU A 511 9.82 -7.04 -9.26
C GLU A 511 9.62 -6.85 -7.76
N LYS A 512 10.56 -7.37 -6.96
CA LYS A 512 10.44 -7.49 -5.51
C LYS A 512 10.13 -6.14 -4.86
N GLY A 513 8.95 -6.05 -4.25
CA GLY A 513 8.51 -4.84 -3.54
C GLY A 513 8.05 -3.69 -4.45
N LYS A 514 8.02 -3.89 -5.76
CA LYS A 514 7.39 -2.98 -6.73
C LYS A 514 5.92 -3.37 -6.92
N ILE A 515 5.13 -2.46 -7.48
CA ILE A 515 3.72 -2.66 -7.81
C ILE A 515 3.65 -3.13 -9.26
N VAL A 516 3.05 -4.29 -9.47
CA VAL A 516 2.83 -4.90 -10.80
C VAL A 516 1.33 -5.00 -11.07
N PRO A 517 0.87 -4.75 -12.31
CA PRO A 517 -0.52 -4.95 -12.68
C PRO A 517 -0.84 -6.44 -12.82
N THR A 518 -2.03 -6.85 -12.41
CA THR A 518 -2.54 -8.21 -12.68
C THR A 518 -3.23 -8.25 -14.05
N ASP A 519 -3.44 -9.44 -14.62
CA ASP A 519 -4.26 -9.60 -15.84
C ASP A 519 -5.66 -8.98 -15.70
N ILE A 520 -6.26 -9.09 -14.52
CA ILE A 520 -7.56 -8.48 -14.24
C ILE A 520 -7.43 -6.95 -14.26
N GLY A 521 -6.36 -6.40 -13.69
CA GLY A 521 -6.05 -4.97 -13.74
C GLY A 521 -5.87 -4.47 -15.17
N MET A 522 -5.12 -5.20 -16.00
CA MET A 522 -4.90 -4.85 -17.41
C MET A 522 -6.22 -4.88 -18.21
N ILE A 523 -7.01 -5.95 -18.10
CA ILE A 523 -8.29 -6.08 -18.83
C ILE A 523 -9.28 -4.98 -18.40
N VAL A 524 -9.37 -4.70 -17.10
CA VAL A 524 -10.25 -3.62 -16.61
C VAL A 524 -9.75 -2.26 -17.09
N ASN A 525 -8.44 -2.02 -17.06
CA ASN A 525 -7.86 -0.81 -17.61
C ASN A 525 -8.21 -0.65 -19.08
N ASP A 526 -8.00 -1.67 -19.90
CA ASP A 526 -8.21 -1.58 -21.35
C ASP A 526 -9.67 -1.36 -21.70
N PHE A 527 -10.58 -2.06 -21.01
CA PHE A 527 -12.02 -1.84 -21.16
C PHE A 527 -12.39 -0.40 -20.80
N LEU A 528 -11.87 0.12 -19.68
CA LEU A 528 -12.19 1.48 -19.24
C LEU A 528 -11.56 2.55 -20.13
N VAL A 529 -10.32 2.38 -20.60
CA VAL A 529 -9.66 3.31 -21.51
C VAL A 529 -10.34 3.34 -22.88
N THR A 530 -10.86 2.21 -23.33
CA THR A 530 -11.55 2.11 -24.63
C THR A 530 -12.92 2.78 -24.61
N HIS A 531 -13.67 2.62 -23.51
CA HIS A 531 -15.08 3.02 -23.45
C HIS A 531 -15.34 4.29 -22.62
N PHE A 532 -14.45 4.65 -21.69
CA PHE A 532 -14.62 5.75 -20.75
C PHE A 532 -13.42 6.70 -20.74
N THR A 533 -12.95 7.08 -21.94
CA THR A 533 -11.73 7.88 -22.17
C THR A 533 -11.65 9.13 -21.30
N GLN A 534 -12.75 9.90 -21.19
CA GLN A 534 -12.77 11.14 -20.40
C GLN A 534 -12.50 10.89 -18.91
N ILE A 535 -13.10 9.86 -18.30
CA ILE A 535 -12.92 9.55 -16.88
C ILE A 535 -11.51 9.05 -16.59
N LEU A 536 -10.91 8.36 -17.57
CA LEU A 536 -9.57 7.78 -17.47
C LEU A 536 -8.46 8.77 -17.86
N ASP A 537 -8.83 9.95 -18.34
CA ASP A 537 -7.90 11.03 -18.66
C ASP A 537 -7.30 11.62 -17.38
N TYR A 538 -5.98 11.84 -17.42
CA TYR A 538 -5.23 12.38 -16.28
C TYR A 538 -5.61 13.83 -15.99
N ASN A 539 -5.81 14.65 -17.03
CA ASN A 539 -6.17 16.05 -16.88
C ASN A 539 -7.61 16.19 -16.38
N PHE A 540 -8.55 15.37 -16.86
CA PHE A 540 -9.91 15.34 -16.32
C PHE A 540 -9.92 15.04 -14.82
N THR A 541 -9.16 14.03 -14.38
CA THR A 541 -9.12 13.68 -12.96
C THR A 541 -8.48 14.77 -12.11
N ALA A 542 -7.44 15.44 -12.63
CA ALA A 542 -6.81 16.58 -11.98
C ALA A 542 -7.75 17.79 -11.89
N GLN A 543 -8.44 18.11 -12.98
CA GLN A 543 -9.43 19.18 -13.07
C GLN A 543 -10.54 18.97 -12.05
N VAL A 544 -11.14 17.78 -11.97
CA VAL A 544 -12.18 17.48 -10.97
C VAL A 544 -11.70 17.70 -9.54
N GLU A 545 -10.42 17.46 -9.25
CA GLU A 545 -9.90 17.76 -7.91
C GLU A 545 -9.65 19.26 -7.69
N GLU A 546 -9.36 20.03 -8.74
CA GLU A 546 -9.29 21.50 -8.74
C GLU A 546 -10.68 22.11 -8.55
N ASP A 547 -11.69 21.61 -9.27
CA ASP A 547 -13.10 21.99 -9.10
C ASP A 547 -13.55 21.81 -7.64
N PHE A 548 -13.15 20.73 -6.97
CA PHE A 548 -13.44 20.57 -5.54
C PHE A 548 -12.74 21.59 -4.64
N ASP A 549 -11.57 22.09 -5.05
CA ASP A 549 -10.85 23.13 -4.34
C ASP A 549 -11.48 24.52 -4.62
N GLU A 550 -12.02 24.76 -5.82
CA GLU A 550 -12.83 25.96 -6.17
C GLU A 550 -14.20 25.98 -5.47
N ILE A 551 -14.87 24.82 -5.36
CA ILE A 551 -16.09 24.69 -4.53
C ILE A 551 -15.76 24.98 -3.06
N ALA A 552 -14.59 24.55 -2.59
CA ALA A 552 -14.17 24.80 -1.21
C ALA A 552 -13.86 26.28 -0.93
N SER A 553 -13.35 27.03 -1.92
CA SER A 553 -13.18 28.49 -1.84
C SER A 553 -14.50 29.25 -2.03
N GLY A 554 -15.51 28.62 -2.63
CA GLY A 554 -16.81 29.21 -2.97
C GLY A 554 -16.82 29.91 -4.32
N GLU A 555 -15.86 29.60 -5.19
CA GLU A 555 -15.73 30.15 -6.54
C GLU A 555 -16.58 29.36 -7.56
N GLU A 556 -16.95 28.12 -7.24
CA GLU A 556 -17.77 27.25 -8.10
C GLU A 556 -18.98 26.66 -7.35
N ASP A 557 -20.11 26.48 -8.05
CA ASP A 557 -21.28 25.77 -7.54
C ASP A 557 -21.17 24.26 -7.82
N TRP A 558 -21.23 23.47 -6.75
CA TRP A 558 -21.05 22.03 -6.87
C TRP A 558 -22.17 21.31 -7.62
N GLN A 559 -23.41 21.83 -7.62
CA GLN A 559 -24.53 21.19 -8.31
C GLN A 559 -24.41 21.41 -9.82
N GLU A 560 -23.97 22.58 -10.26
CA GLU A 560 -23.63 22.86 -11.65
C GLU A 560 -22.50 21.95 -12.15
N MET A 561 -21.42 21.83 -11.37
CA MET A 561 -20.32 20.90 -11.66
C MET A 561 -20.83 19.45 -11.82
N MET A 562 -21.70 18.98 -10.91
CA MET A 562 -22.31 17.64 -11.03
C MET A 562 -23.18 17.49 -12.28
N LYS A 563 -23.99 18.50 -12.65
CA LYS A 563 -24.83 18.48 -13.86
C LYS A 563 -23.98 18.32 -15.10
N ASN A 564 -22.93 19.13 -15.21
CA ASN A 564 -22.02 19.12 -16.36
C ASN A 564 -21.35 17.75 -16.50
N PHE A 565 -20.84 17.19 -15.40
CA PHE A 565 -20.27 15.84 -15.40
C PHE A 565 -21.28 14.76 -15.80
N TYR A 566 -22.47 14.76 -15.21
CA TYR A 566 -23.44 13.68 -15.37
C TYR A 566 -24.08 13.64 -16.76
N ASN A 567 -24.27 14.81 -17.39
CA ASN A 567 -24.85 14.94 -18.73
C ASN A 567 -24.05 14.18 -19.80
N ASP A 568 -22.73 14.13 -19.66
CA ASP A 568 -21.86 13.38 -20.59
C ASP A 568 -21.63 11.95 -20.11
N PHE A 569 -21.48 11.76 -18.79
CA PHE A 569 -21.15 10.48 -18.20
C PHE A 569 -22.26 9.43 -18.34
N HIS A 570 -23.48 9.76 -17.93
CA HIS A 570 -24.57 8.77 -17.84
C HIS A 570 -24.98 8.18 -19.20
N PRO A 571 -25.13 8.97 -20.28
CA PRO A 571 -25.43 8.41 -21.60
C PRO A 571 -24.37 7.44 -22.10
N ASN A 572 -23.08 7.72 -21.84
CA ASN A 572 -21.98 6.82 -22.19
C ASN A 572 -22.06 5.50 -21.40
N VAL A 573 -22.40 5.54 -20.11
CA VAL A 573 -22.61 4.31 -19.31
C VAL A 573 -23.67 3.42 -19.95
N LEU A 574 -24.83 3.99 -20.33
CA LEU A 574 -25.92 3.24 -20.94
C LEU A 574 -25.51 2.64 -22.30
N GLU A 575 -24.83 3.44 -23.13
CA GLU A 575 -24.36 3.02 -24.45
C GLU A 575 -23.38 1.84 -24.35
N VAL A 576 -22.41 1.91 -23.43
CA VAL A 576 -21.44 0.83 -23.19
C VAL A 576 -22.08 -0.39 -22.55
N GLU A 577 -23.03 -0.19 -21.62
CA GLU A 577 -23.73 -1.30 -20.98
C GLU A 577 -24.54 -2.11 -22.00
N GLU A 578 -25.19 -1.45 -22.95
CA GLU A 578 -25.97 -2.09 -24.00
C GLU A 578 -25.07 -2.72 -25.07
N ASN A 579 -24.11 -1.95 -25.61
CA ASN A 579 -23.45 -2.29 -26.87
C ASN A 579 -22.06 -2.93 -26.72
N ALA A 580 -21.34 -2.71 -25.62
CA ALA A 580 -19.96 -3.19 -25.53
C ALA A 580 -19.89 -4.73 -25.46
N GLU A 581 -18.88 -5.31 -26.10
CA GLU A 581 -18.65 -6.75 -26.00
C GLU A 581 -18.09 -7.15 -24.64
N ARG A 582 -18.10 -8.45 -24.35
CA ARG A 582 -17.53 -8.98 -23.12
C ARG A 582 -15.99 -8.95 -23.22
N ALA A 583 -15.34 -8.09 -22.45
CA ALA A 583 -13.88 -8.06 -22.33
C ALA A 583 -13.37 -9.25 -21.50
N SER A 584 -12.90 -10.28 -22.21
CA SER A 584 -12.23 -11.46 -21.65
C SER A 584 -10.71 -11.34 -21.64
N GLY A 585 -10.15 -10.33 -22.33
CA GLY A 585 -8.72 -10.26 -22.63
C GLY A 585 -8.25 -11.41 -23.53
N GLU A 586 -9.12 -11.94 -24.40
CA GLU A 586 -8.75 -13.08 -25.24
C GLU A 586 -7.63 -12.73 -26.22
N ARG A 587 -6.59 -13.56 -26.23
CA ARG A 587 -5.50 -13.53 -27.19
C ARG A 587 -5.32 -14.91 -27.79
N VAL A 588 -5.47 -15.02 -29.11
CA VAL A 588 -5.23 -16.26 -29.86
C VAL A 588 -3.73 -16.45 -30.03
N LEU A 589 -3.22 -17.61 -29.60
CA LEU A 589 -1.80 -17.95 -29.65
C LEU A 589 -1.45 -18.80 -30.87
N GLY A 590 -2.41 -19.56 -31.40
CA GLY A 590 -2.19 -20.44 -32.55
C GLY A 590 -3.19 -21.59 -32.59
N THR A 591 -2.73 -22.74 -33.09
CA THR A 591 -3.54 -23.94 -33.28
C THR A 591 -2.86 -25.15 -32.64
N ASP A 592 -3.61 -25.98 -31.92
CA ASP A 592 -3.11 -27.19 -31.28
C ASP A 592 -2.69 -28.22 -32.35
N PRO A 593 -1.43 -28.69 -32.37
CA PRO A 593 -0.96 -29.62 -33.40
C PRO A 593 -1.65 -30.98 -33.36
N LYS A 594 -2.25 -31.37 -32.22
CA LYS A 594 -2.90 -32.68 -32.05
C LYS A 594 -4.33 -32.69 -32.58
N SER A 595 -5.13 -31.70 -32.20
CA SER A 595 -6.56 -31.62 -32.54
C SER A 595 -6.87 -30.67 -33.70
N GLY A 596 -5.94 -29.79 -34.09
CA GLY A 596 -6.19 -28.75 -35.09
C GLY A 596 -7.09 -27.61 -34.60
N ARG A 597 -7.41 -27.56 -33.30
CA ARG A 597 -8.31 -26.57 -32.69
C ARG A 597 -7.56 -25.31 -32.24
N GLN A 598 -8.25 -24.18 -32.17
CA GLN A 598 -7.68 -22.91 -31.74
C GLN A 598 -7.14 -23.00 -30.30
N VAL A 599 -5.97 -22.39 -30.07
CA VAL A 599 -5.40 -22.17 -28.73
C VAL A 599 -5.49 -20.68 -28.40
N SER A 600 -6.20 -20.33 -27.33
CA SER A 600 -6.29 -18.95 -26.85
C SER A 600 -6.02 -18.85 -25.35
N VAL A 601 -5.60 -17.67 -24.90
CA VAL A 601 -5.51 -17.32 -23.48
C VAL A 601 -6.54 -16.25 -23.16
N ARG A 602 -7.20 -16.36 -22.01
CA ARG A 602 -8.28 -15.45 -21.61
C ARG A 602 -8.56 -15.49 -20.11
N LEU A 603 -9.30 -14.51 -19.63
CA LEU A 603 -9.81 -14.49 -18.26
C LEU A 603 -11.01 -15.43 -18.10
N GLY A 604 -10.82 -16.51 -17.35
CA GLY A 604 -11.87 -17.42 -16.93
C GLY A 604 -12.54 -17.04 -15.60
N ARG A 605 -13.48 -17.86 -15.14
CA ARG A 605 -14.17 -17.67 -13.85
C ARG A 605 -13.20 -17.67 -12.66
N PHE A 606 -12.19 -18.54 -12.71
CA PHE A 606 -11.26 -18.76 -11.60
C PHE A 606 -9.93 -18.03 -11.74
N GLY A 607 -9.70 -17.33 -12.85
CA GLY A 607 -8.47 -16.63 -13.15
C GLY A 607 -8.11 -16.74 -14.64
N PRO A 608 -6.94 -16.22 -15.01
CA PRO A 608 -6.35 -16.42 -16.33
C PRO A 608 -6.20 -17.90 -16.67
N MET A 609 -6.54 -18.28 -17.89
CA MET A 609 -6.45 -19.67 -18.36
C MET A 609 -6.14 -19.75 -19.86
N VAL A 610 -5.50 -20.84 -20.27
CA VAL A 610 -5.41 -21.28 -21.65
C VAL A 610 -6.65 -22.11 -21.99
N GLN A 611 -7.11 -22.01 -23.22
CA GLN A 611 -8.19 -22.79 -23.79
C GLN A 611 -7.75 -23.41 -25.13
N ILE A 612 -8.06 -24.70 -25.32
CA ILE A 612 -8.02 -25.37 -26.63
C ILE A 612 -9.45 -25.60 -27.09
N GLY A 613 -9.76 -25.22 -28.34
CA GLY A 613 -11.09 -25.28 -28.93
C GLY A 613 -11.96 -24.06 -28.63
N THR A 614 -13.14 -24.00 -29.24
CA THR A 614 -14.14 -22.94 -29.04
C THR A 614 -15.46 -23.51 -28.52
N VAL A 615 -16.35 -22.64 -28.03
CA VAL A 615 -17.68 -23.08 -27.56
C VAL A 615 -18.58 -23.60 -28.69
N ASP A 616 -18.22 -23.31 -29.93
CA ASP A 616 -18.95 -23.70 -31.13
C ASP A 616 -18.45 -25.05 -31.71
N ASP A 617 -17.36 -25.60 -31.17
CA ASP A 617 -16.81 -26.89 -31.57
C ASP A 617 -17.69 -28.06 -31.07
N GLU A 618 -17.73 -29.17 -31.81
CA GLU A 618 -18.45 -30.39 -31.37
C GLU A 618 -17.86 -30.98 -30.08
N GLU A 619 -16.53 -30.91 -29.94
CA GLU A 619 -15.82 -31.31 -28.73
C GLU A 619 -15.73 -30.17 -27.73
N LYS A 620 -15.91 -30.48 -26.45
CA LYS A 620 -15.82 -29.47 -25.39
C LYS A 620 -14.40 -28.86 -25.33
N PRO A 621 -14.28 -27.55 -25.10
CA PRO A 621 -12.99 -26.93 -24.89
C PRO A 621 -12.26 -27.51 -23.69
N GLU A 622 -10.96 -27.60 -23.82
CA GLU A 622 -10.05 -27.98 -22.73
C GLU A 622 -9.45 -26.73 -22.11
N PHE A 623 -9.17 -26.77 -20.80
CA PHE A 623 -8.68 -25.61 -20.06
C PHE A 623 -7.48 -25.96 -19.19
N ALA A 624 -6.52 -25.04 -19.13
CA ALA A 624 -5.41 -25.09 -18.18
C ALA A 624 -5.24 -23.71 -17.53
N SER A 625 -5.01 -23.64 -16.22
CA SER A 625 -4.81 -22.37 -15.52
C SER A 625 -3.39 -21.86 -15.74
N LEU A 626 -3.21 -20.54 -15.89
CA LEU A 626 -1.88 -19.94 -15.89
C LEU A 626 -1.23 -20.07 -14.51
N LEU A 627 0.10 -20.13 -14.51
CA LEU A 627 0.92 -20.07 -13.29
C LEU A 627 0.97 -18.63 -12.74
N PRO A 628 1.30 -18.43 -11.45
CA PRO A 628 1.35 -17.10 -10.84
C PRO A 628 2.29 -16.09 -11.50
N ASP A 629 3.35 -16.58 -12.16
CA ASP A 629 4.37 -15.80 -12.87
C ASP A 629 4.07 -15.60 -14.36
N GLN A 630 2.95 -16.16 -14.85
CA GLN A 630 2.52 -16.03 -16.24
C GLN A 630 1.38 -15.01 -16.38
N SER A 631 1.39 -14.27 -17.49
CA SER A 631 0.37 -13.27 -17.83
C SER A 631 -0.29 -13.59 -19.18
N ILE A 632 -1.56 -13.24 -19.32
CA ILE A 632 -2.31 -13.35 -20.57
C ILE A 632 -1.61 -12.58 -21.69
N GLY A 633 -1.00 -11.44 -21.36
CA GLY A 633 -0.35 -10.54 -22.30
C GLY A 633 0.99 -11.05 -22.85
N THR A 634 1.72 -11.85 -22.07
CA THR A 634 3.11 -12.22 -22.37
C THR A 634 3.35 -13.70 -22.63
N ILE A 635 2.48 -14.60 -22.14
CA ILE A 635 2.66 -16.06 -22.29
C ILE A 635 2.79 -16.47 -23.77
N THR A 636 3.75 -17.34 -24.06
CA THR A 636 3.99 -17.87 -25.41
C THR A 636 3.09 -19.08 -25.70
N PHE A 637 2.96 -19.43 -26.98
CA PHE A 637 2.26 -20.65 -27.39
C PHE A 637 2.86 -21.90 -26.75
N GLU A 638 4.19 -22.00 -26.72
CA GLU A 638 4.90 -23.16 -26.16
C GLU A 638 4.61 -23.31 -24.66
N GLU A 639 4.76 -22.24 -23.89
CA GLU A 639 4.44 -22.23 -22.46
C GLU A 639 2.96 -22.59 -22.21
N ALA A 640 2.05 -22.02 -23.01
CA ALA A 640 0.62 -22.29 -22.88
C ALA A 640 0.29 -23.77 -23.10
N MET A 641 0.96 -24.43 -24.06
CA MET A 641 0.76 -25.86 -24.33
C MET A 641 1.29 -26.75 -23.20
N THR A 642 2.41 -26.38 -22.55
CA THR A 642 2.93 -27.16 -21.40
C THR A 642 1.93 -27.25 -20.24
N LEU A 643 1.06 -26.26 -20.07
CA LEU A 643 0.07 -26.25 -18.97
C LEU A 643 -0.94 -27.41 -19.07
N PHE A 644 -1.16 -27.96 -20.26
CA PHE A 644 -2.04 -29.12 -20.48
C PHE A 644 -1.41 -30.46 -20.09
N ASP A 645 -0.12 -30.49 -19.73
CA ASP A 645 0.50 -31.68 -19.15
C ASP A 645 0.06 -31.91 -17.69
N LEU A 646 -0.61 -30.93 -17.07
CA LEU A 646 -1.18 -31.01 -15.73
C LEU A 646 -2.68 -31.39 -15.76
N PRO A 647 -3.18 -32.20 -14.80
CA PRO A 647 -2.44 -32.84 -13.71
C PRO A 647 -1.54 -33.99 -14.17
N ARG A 648 -0.29 -34.02 -13.69
CA ARG A 648 0.64 -35.13 -13.92
C ARG A 648 0.37 -36.23 -12.92
N LYS A 649 -0.11 -37.38 -13.41
CA LYS A 649 -0.29 -38.59 -12.59
C LYS A 649 1.07 -39.21 -12.29
N LEU A 650 1.45 -39.23 -11.01
CA LEU A 650 2.74 -39.76 -10.57
C LEU A 650 2.67 -41.25 -10.22
N GLY A 651 1.50 -41.73 -9.77
CA GLY A 651 1.27 -43.14 -9.48
C GLY A 651 0.30 -43.36 -8.33
N VAL A 652 0.46 -44.48 -7.62
CA VAL A 652 -0.32 -44.85 -6.44
C VAL A 652 0.64 -45.05 -5.27
N TYR A 653 0.35 -44.43 -4.13
CA TYR A 653 1.08 -44.60 -2.87
C TYR A 653 0.09 -44.94 -1.77
N GLU A 654 0.38 -45.92 -0.91
CA GLU A 654 -0.52 -46.31 0.21
C GLU A 654 -2.00 -46.53 -0.19
N GLY A 655 -2.26 -46.95 -1.43
CA GLY A 655 -3.60 -47.20 -1.97
C GLY A 655 -4.35 -45.97 -2.48
N GLU A 656 -3.74 -44.78 -2.46
CA GLU A 656 -4.32 -43.53 -2.96
C GLU A 656 -3.54 -43.01 -4.17
N GLU A 657 -4.25 -42.37 -5.10
CA GLU A 657 -3.62 -41.74 -6.26
C GLU A 657 -2.78 -40.52 -5.84
N VAL A 658 -1.63 -40.40 -6.49
CA VAL A 658 -0.71 -39.27 -6.37
C VAL A 658 -0.64 -38.54 -7.71
N GLU A 659 -0.92 -37.24 -7.70
CA GLU A 659 -0.72 -36.37 -8.87
C GLU A 659 -0.10 -35.04 -8.45
N ALA A 660 0.70 -34.45 -9.34
CA ALA A 660 1.17 -33.07 -9.23
C ALA A 660 0.30 -32.17 -10.12
N ASN A 661 -0.14 -31.04 -9.57
CA ASN A 661 -1.01 -30.10 -10.27
C ASN A 661 -0.82 -28.68 -9.74
N VAL A 662 -1.39 -27.69 -10.43
CA VAL A 662 -1.41 -26.29 -10.00
C VAL A 662 -2.83 -25.87 -9.70
N GLY A 663 -3.02 -25.25 -8.54
CA GLY A 663 -4.32 -24.75 -8.09
C GLY A 663 -4.26 -23.26 -7.80
N ARG A 664 -5.38 -22.72 -7.32
CA ARG A 664 -5.52 -21.29 -6.98
C ARG A 664 -4.44 -20.75 -6.02
N TYR A 665 -3.86 -21.60 -5.19
CA TYR A 665 -2.87 -21.22 -4.17
C TYR A 665 -1.44 -21.63 -4.54
N GLY A 666 -1.20 -22.02 -5.79
CA GLY A 666 0.10 -22.49 -6.29
C GLY A 666 0.15 -24.00 -6.54
N PRO A 667 1.35 -24.53 -6.86
CA PRO A 667 1.57 -25.94 -7.12
C PRO A 667 1.32 -26.80 -5.88
N TYR A 668 0.75 -27.99 -6.08
CA TYR A 668 0.48 -28.95 -5.02
C TYR A 668 0.62 -30.40 -5.51
N VAL A 669 0.89 -31.30 -4.57
CA VAL A 669 0.68 -32.75 -4.73
C VAL A 669 -0.69 -33.11 -4.16
N ARG A 670 -1.54 -33.75 -4.96
CA ARG A 670 -2.76 -34.41 -4.46
C ARG A 670 -2.43 -35.82 -4.04
N PHE A 671 -2.83 -36.19 -2.83
CA PHE A 671 -2.76 -37.54 -2.30
C PHE A 671 -4.15 -37.96 -1.84
N GLY A 672 -4.86 -38.73 -2.67
CA GLY A 672 -6.29 -39.02 -2.46
C GLY A 672 -7.13 -37.75 -2.41
N LYS A 673 -7.68 -37.40 -1.24
CA LYS A 673 -8.43 -36.15 -0.99
C LYS A 673 -7.59 -35.03 -0.36
N LYS A 674 -6.32 -35.28 -0.06
CA LYS A 674 -5.42 -34.31 0.58
C LYS A 674 -4.68 -33.51 -0.49
N PHE A 675 -4.50 -32.23 -0.22
CA PHE A 675 -3.76 -31.29 -1.05
C PHE A 675 -2.55 -30.81 -0.25
N ILE A 676 -1.36 -31.04 -0.79
CA ILE A 676 -0.09 -30.74 -0.13
C ILE A 676 0.63 -29.70 -0.99
N SER A 677 0.67 -28.46 -0.53
CA SER A 677 1.36 -27.38 -1.25
C SER A 677 2.85 -27.67 -1.36
N LEU A 678 3.42 -27.39 -2.53
CA LEU A 678 4.86 -27.42 -2.74
C LEU A 678 5.55 -26.24 -2.05
N ALA A 679 6.85 -26.34 -1.84
CA ALA A 679 7.65 -25.23 -1.34
C ALA A 679 7.74 -24.09 -2.37
N GLN A 680 8.08 -22.89 -1.90
CA GLN A 680 8.25 -21.73 -2.78
C GLN A 680 9.38 -22.00 -3.80
N GLY A 681 9.09 -21.83 -5.09
CA GLY A 681 10.03 -22.07 -6.18
C GLY A 681 10.01 -23.51 -6.72
N GLU A 682 9.31 -24.44 -6.09
CA GLU A 682 9.13 -25.79 -6.65
C GLU A 682 8.02 -25.82 -7.70
N SER A 683 8.28 -26.50 -8.82
CA SER A 683 7.36 -26.62 -9.94
C SER A 683 6.61 -27.96 -9.92
N ALA A 684 5.31 -27.94 -10.20
CA ALA A 684 4.52 -29.17 -10.36
C ALA A 684 5.00 -30.03 -11.56
N PHE A 685 5.72 -29.43 -12.51
CA PHE A 685 6.31 -30.13 -13.64
C PHE A 685 7.54 -30.96 -13.24
N ASP A 686 8.26 -30.56 -12.20
CA ASP A 686 9.51 -31.20 -11.77
C ASP A 686 9.31 -32.19 -10.63
N VAL A 687 8.13 -32.21 -9.98
CA VAL A 687 7.84 -33.18 -8.93
C VAL A 687 7.76 -34.59 -9.52
N ASP A 688 8.60 -35.47 -8.98
CA ASP A 688 8.54 -36.90 -9.19
C ASP A 688 7.87 -37.63 -8.02
N MET A 689 7.73 -38.94 -8.15
CA MET A 689 7.09 -39.77 -7.14
C MET A 689 7.86 -39.77 -5.81
N GLU A 690 9.20 -39.68 -5.84
CA GLU A 690 10.03 -39.69 -4.63
C GLU A 690 9.80 -38.42 -3.81
N ARG A 691 9.87 -37.25 -4.45
CA ARG A 691 9.59 -35.96 -3.82
C ARG A 691 8.14 -35.88 -3.34
N ALA A 692 7.19 -36.40 -4.11
CA ALA A 692 5.78 -36.46 -3.69
C ALA A 692 5.60 -37.30 -2.43
N ILE A 693 6.26 -38.46 -2.32
CA ILE A 693 6.23 -39.31 -1.11
C ILE A 693 6.85 -38.59 0.08
N GLU A 694 7.95 -37.85 -0.11
CA GLU A 694 8.56 -37.04 0.94
C GLU A 694 7.58 -36.01 1.50
N LEU A 695 6.95 -35.21 0.63
CA LEU A 695 5.93 -34.22 1.00
C LEU A 695 4.73 -34.87 1.70
N ILE A 696 4.29 -36.05 1.23
CA ILE A 696 3.23 -36.83 1.87
C ILE A 696 3.62 -37.24 3.29
N LYS A 697 4.82 -37.78 3.48
CA LYS A 697 5.33 -38.21 4.80
C LYS A 697 5.51 -37.02 5.75
N GLU A 698 6.05 -35.91 5.27
CA GLU A 698 6.15 -34.67 6.05
C GLU A 698 4.76 -34.20 6.50
N LYS A 699 3.79 -34.20 5.59
CA LYS A 699 2.43 -33.81 5.90
C LYS A 699 1.76 -34.77 6.88
N GLN A 700 1.94 -36.09 6.71
CA GLN A 700 1.44 -37.10 7.64
C GLN A 700 2.07 -36.95 9.03
N LYS A 701 3.38 -36.67 9.12
CA LYS A 701 4.08 -36.40 10.38
C LYS A 701 3.59 -35.11 11.04
N ALA A 702 3.36 -34.06 10.26
CA ALA A 702 2.84 -32.80 10.76
C ALA A 702 1.39 -32.93 11.27
N ASP A 703 0.58 -33.74 10.59
CA ASP A 703 -0.81 -34.01 10.97
C ASP A 703 -0.94 -35.14 12.02
N ALA A 704 0.17 -35.79 12.41
CA ALA A 704 0.17 -36.86 13.39
C ALA A 704 -0.25 -36.35 14.79
N PRO A 705 -0.97 -37.15 15.57
CA PRO A 705 -1.28 -36.82 16.95
C PRO A 705 -0.01 -36.63 17.77
N ILE A 706 0.10 -35.49 18.45
CA ILE A 706 1.18 -35.20 19.40
C ILE A 706 0.87 -35.73 20.81
N ALA A 707 -0.40 -36.02 21.10
CA ALA A 707 -0.87 -36.61 22.34
C ALA A 707 -2.27 -37.22 22.15
N SER A 708 -2.76 -37.91 23.17
CA SER A 708 -4.16 -38.31 23.30
C SER A 708 -4.70 -37.81 24.63
N TYR A 709 -5.92 -37.28 24.63
CA TYR A 709 -6.60 -36.80 25.81
C TYR A 709 -8.07 -37.25 25.77
N GLU A 710 -8.54 -37.90 26.83
CA GLU A 710 -9.89 -38.51 26.91
C GLU A 710 -10.23 -39.41 25.71
N GLY A 711 -9.26 -40.20 25.24
CA GLY A 711 -9.44 -41.11 24.10
C GLY A 711 -9.54 -40.43 22.74
N LYS A 712 -9.26 -39.12 22.65
CA LYS A 712 -9.26 -38.35 21.40
C LYS A 712 -7.87 -37.81 21.11
N GLU A 713 -7.50 -37.84 19.84
CA GLU A 713 -6.21 -37.36 19.35
C GLU A 713 -6.08 -35.84 19.48
N VAL A 714 -4.89 -35.40 19.85
CA VAL A 714 -4.48 -33.99 19.87
C VAL A 714 -3.48 -33.78 18.74
N THR A 715 -3.77 -32.87 17.80
CA THR A 715 -2.82 -32.47 16.73
C THR A 715 -2.37 -31.02 16.92
N LYS A 716 -1.22 -30.63 16.37
CA LYS A 716 -0.74 -29.23 16.40
C LYS A 716 -0.66 -28.61 15.01
N GLY A 717 -0.82 -27.29 14.93
CA GLY A 717 -0.71 -26.55 13.68
C GLY A 717 -0.48 -25.05 13.88
N LYS A 718 -0.18 -24.34 12.78
CA LYS A 718 -0.04 -22.88 12.75
C LYS A 718 -1.13 -22.29 11.85
N GLY A 719 -1.88 -21.31 12.34
CA GLY A 719 -2.95 -20.66 11.58
C GLY A 719 -2.84 -19.13 11.57
N ARG A 720 -3.80 -18.44 10.95
CA ARG A 720 -3.84 -16.97 10.86
C ARG A 720 -3.76 -16.21 12.20
N PHE A 721 -4.02 -16.89 13.31
CA PHE A 721 -3.99 -16.33 14.68
C PHE A 721 -2.84 -16.86 15.53
N GLY A 722 -1.84 -17.49 14.90
CA GLY A 722 -0.69 -18.10 15.58
C GLY A 722 -0.80 -19.62 15.74
N PRO A 723 0.12 -20.22 16.52
CA PRO A 723 0.14 -21.66 16.80
C PRO A 723 -1.07 -22.11 17.62
N PHE A 724 -1.56 -23.33 17.35
CA PHE A 724 -2.68 -23.94 18.05
C PHE A 724 -2.51 -25.46 18.19
N ILE A 725 -3.18 -26.05 19.19
CA ILE A 725 -3.48 -27.48 19.23
C ILE A 725 -4.96 -27.70 18.91
N LYS A 726 -5.29 -28.84 18.31
CA LYS A 726 -6.65 -29.25 17.96
C LYS A 726 -6.99 -30.53 18.69
N TRP A 727 -8.07 -30.51 19.46
CA TRP A 727 -8.58 -31.66 20.20
C TRP A 727 -10.11 -31.63 20.18
N ASP A 728 -10.74 -32.76 19.88
CA ASP A 728 -12.21 -32.91 19.79
C ASP A 728 -12.91 -31.85 18.89
N GLY A 729 -12.27 -31.46 17.80
CA GLY A 729 -12.76 -30.41 16.91
C GLY A 729 -12.60 -28.98 17.45
N MET A 730 -12.12 -28.80 18.68
CA MET A 730 -11.77 -27.50 19.26
C MET A 730 -10.38 -27.07 18.82
N PHE A 731 -10.24 -25.80 18.45
CA PHE A 731 -8.94 -25.15 18.21
C PHE A 731 -8.55 -24.35 19.45
N ILE A 732 -7.37 -24.63 20.00
CA ILE A 732 -6.85 -24.05 21.23
C ILE A 732 -5.56 -23.33 20.91
N ASN A 733 -5.57 -22.00 20.97
CA ASN A 733 -4.37 -21.20 20.70
C ASN A 733 -3.32 -21.43 21.79
N VAL A 734 -2.09 -21.65 21.35
CA VAL A 734 -0.91 -21.74 22.21
C VAL A 734 -0.30 -20.35 22.30
N ASN A 735 -0.29 -19.76 23.50
CA ASN A 735 0.31 -18.44 23.70
C ASN A 735 1.83 -18.55 23.91
N LYS A 736 2.53 -17.41 23.96
CA LYS A 736 4.00 -17.36 24.06
C LYS A 736 4.59 -17.90 25.38
N LYS A 737 3.76 -18.27 26.37
CA LYS A 737 4.21 -18.91 27.62
C LYS A 737 4.77 -20.31 27.37
N TYR A 738 4.28 -20.98 26.32
CA TYR A 738 4.63 -22.36 25.99
C TYR A 738 5.60 -22.42 24.81
N ASP A 739 6.52 -23.37 24.85
CA ASP A 739 7.30 -23.75 23.67
C ASP A 739 6.42 -24.61 22.75
N PHE A 740 5.93 -24.00 21.67
CA PHE A 740 5.03 -24.68 20.72
C PHE A 740 5.69 -25.88 20.03
N ASP A 741 7.00 -25.82 19.79
CA ASP A 741 7.69 -26.88 19.09
C ASP A 741 7.91 -28.08 20.02
N ASN A 742 7.99 -27.85 21.34
CA ASN A 742 8.25 -28.85 22.37
C ASN A 742 7.20 -28.89 23.50
N LEU A 743 5.91 -28.90 23.16
CA LEU A 743 4.83 -29.02 24.15
C LEU A 743 4.91 -30.34 24.93
N SER A 744 4.93 -30.26 26.26
CA SER A 744 4.80 -31.44 27.12
C SER A 744 3.34 -31.93 27.20
N ASN A 745 3.13 -33.17 27.63
CA ASN A 745 1.76 -33.68 27.87
C ASN A 745 1.02 -32.83 28.91
N ASP A 746 1.72 -32.33 29.92
CA ASP A 746 1.13 -31.48 30.96
C ASP A 746 0.68 -30.13 30.39
N ASP A 747 1.48 -29.53 29.49
CA ASP A 747 1.08 -28.30 28.77
C ASP A 747 -0.18 -28.52 27.94
N ILE A 748 -0.25 -29.65 27.23
CA ILE A 748 -1.40 -30.02 26.41
C ILE A 748 -2.65 -30.20 27.26
N VAL A 749 -2.53 -30.91 28.39
CA VAL A 749 -3.64 -31.10 29.34
C VAL A 749 -4.06 -29.76 29.93
N GLU A 750 -3.12 -28.91 30.36
CA GLU A 750 -3.42 -27.57 30.90
C GLU A 750 -4.19 -26.72 29.87
N LEU A 751 -3.72 -26.69 28.62
CA LEU A 751 -4.34 -25.96 27.53
C LEU A 751 -5.76 -26.47 27.21
N ILE A 752 -5.95 -27.80 27.20
CA ILE A 752 -7.26 -28.43 26.97
C ILE A 752 -8.21 -28.15 28.13
N GLU A 753 -7.79 -28.33 29.37
CA GLU A 753 -8.62 -28.09 30.56
C GLU A 753 -8.98 -26.61 30.72
N ALA A 754 -8.02 -25.70 30.49
CA ALA A 754 -8.29 -24.27 30.47
C ALA A 754 -9.31 -23.90 29.38
N LYS A 755 -9.23 -24.55 28.21
CA LYS A 755 -10.23 -24.38 27.15
C LYS A 755 -11.60 -24.93 27.56
N LYS A 756 -11.66 -26.16 28.09
CA LYS A 756 -12.91 -26.80 28.55
C LYS A 756 -13.60 -25.93 29.59
N LYS A 757 -12.86 -25.46 30.60
CA LYS A 757 -13.37 -24.53 31.63
C LYS A 757 -13.93 -23.25 30.99
N LYS A 758 -13.20 -22.65 30.05
CA LYS A 758 -13.63 -21.43 29.37
C LYS A 758 -14.87 -21.65 28.49
N GLU A 759 -15.01 -22.80 27.83
CA GLU A 759 -16.22 -23.11 27.07
C GLU A 759 -17.40 -23.42 28.00
N ALA A 760 -17.18 -24.09 29.14
CA ALA A 760 -18.21 -24.31 30.15
C ALA A 760 -18.71 -22.98 30.76
N GLU A 761 -17.81 -22.04 31.08
CA GLU A 761 -18.15 -20.71 31.63
C GLU A 761 -18.92 -19.81 30.65
N LYS A 762 -18.90 -20.13 29.35
CA LYS A 762 -19.73 -19.45 28.36
C LYS A 762 -21.17 -19.91 28.38
N VAL A 763 -21.44 -21.16 28.74
CA VAL A 763 -22.81 -21.68 28.77
C VAL A 763 -23.54 -21.01 29.92
N VAL A 764 -24.61 -20.30 29.60
CA VAL A 764 -25.49 -19.63 30.55
C VAL A 764 -26.64 -20.53 30.95
N GLN A 765 -27.18 -21.27 29.98
CA GLN A 765 -28.30 -22.19 30.16
C GLN A 765 -28.26 -23.25 29.05
N GLU A 766 -28.61 -24.49 29.35
CA GLU A 766 -28.61 -25.59 28.39
C GLU A 766 -29.81 -26.51 28.61
N TRP A 767 -30.34 -27.03 27.50
CA TRP A 767 -31.36 -28.05 27.42
C TRP A 767 -30.79 -29.25 26.62
N PRO A 768 -30.21 -30.24 27.33
CA PRO A 768 -29.45 -31.32 26.70
C PRO A 768 -30.29 -32.22 25.78
N GLU A 769 -31.54 -32.52 26.14
CA GLU A 769 -32.42 -33.42 25.38
C GLU A 769 -32.73 -32.84 23.98
N GLU A 770 -32.93 -31.52 23.89
CA GLU A 770 -33.25 -30.79 22.67
C GLU A 770 -32.00 -30.32 21.90
N LYS A 771 -30.81 -30.51 22.50
CA LYS A 771 -29.51 -30.03 22.02
C LYS A 771 -29.49 -28.52 21.78
N ILE A 772 -30.12 -27.77 22.68
CA ILE A 772 -30.20 -26.31 22.65
C ILE A 772 -29.39 -25.76 23.81
N ARG A 773 -28.56 -24.75 23.55
CA ARG A 773 -27.84 -24.04 24.61
C ARG A 773 -27.74 -22.55 24.34
N ILE A 774 -27.58 -21.79 25.42
CA ILE A 774 -27.37 -20.35 25.41
C ILE A 774 -25.94 -20.07 25.85
N GLU A 775 -25.15 -19.43 25.00
CA GLU A 775 -23.75 -19.08 25.26
C GLU A 775 -23.53 -17.57 25.31
N LYS A 776 -22.61 -17.11 26.16
CA LYS A 776 -22.08 -15.74 26.15
C LYS A 776 -21.42 -15.42 24.81
N ALA A 777 -21.76 -14.26 24.26
CA ALA A 777 -21.22 -13.71 23.02
C ALA A 777 -20.30 -12.51 23.30
N ARG A 778 -19.81 -11.85 22.25
CA ARG A 778 -19.02 -10.62 22.40
C ARG A 778 -19.90 -9.47 22.90
N TRP A 779 -19.29 -8.52 23.60
CA TRP A 779 -19.93 -7.28 24.08
C TRP A 779 -21.17 -7.49 24.97
N GLY A 780 -21.17 -8.53 25.80
CA GLY A 780 -22.24 -8.81 26.77
C GLY A 780 -23.53 -9.36 26.17
N ARG A 781 -23.53 -9.78 24.90
CA ARG A 781 -24.66 -10.45 24.24
C ARG A 781 -24.67 -11.94 24.54
N HIS A 782 -25.73 -12.64 24.13
CA HIS A 782 -25.86 -14.10 24.24
C HIS A 782 -26.26 -14.73 22.90
N ASN A 783 -26.05 -16.03 22.73
CA ASN A 783 -26.45 -16.76 21.53
C ASN A 783 -27.19 -18.05 21.89
N ILE A 784 -28.37 -18.24 21.31
CA ILE A 784 -29.08 -19.53 21.32
C ILE A 784 -28.54 -20.36 20.14
N ILE A 785 -28.12 -21.58 20.42
CA ILE A 785 -27.45 -22.46 19.46
C ILE A 785 -28.13 -23.83 19.44
N LYS A 786 -28.44 -24.32 18.24
CA LYS A 786 -28.87 -25.71 17.96
C LYS A 786 -28.20 -26.21 16.69
N GLY A 787 -27.23 -27.11 16.83
CA GLY A 787 -26.42 -27.60 15.70
C GLY A 787 -25.69 -26.46 14.97
N ARG A 788 -25.99 -26.24 13.68
CA ARG A 788 -25.43 -25.14 12.86
C ARG A 788 -26.25 -23.85 12.92
N VAL A 789 -27.43 -23.87 13.54
CA VAL A 789 -28.32 -22.71 13.62
C VAL A 789 -27.98 -21.92 14.88
N LYS A 790 -27.78 -20.61 14.70
CA LYS A 790 -27.37 -19.68 15.76
C LYS A 790 -28.22 -18.42 15.71
N VAL A 791 -28.86 -18.08 16.83
CA VAL A 791 -29.66 -16.87 17.00
C VAL A 791 -29.00 -16.00 18.08
N GLU A 792 -28.68 -14.76 17.74
CA GLU A 792 -28.07 -13.83 18.68
C GLU A 792 -29.17 -13.09 19.47
N LEU A 793 -28.97 -12.97 20.78
CA LEU A 793 -29.80 -12.24 21.71
C LEU A 793 -29.15 -10.90 22.04
N SER A 794 -29.97 -9.86 22.18
CA SER A 794 -29.51 -8.54 22.65
C SER A 794 -28.89 -8.65 24.06
N LYS A 795 -28.01 -7.70 24.39
CA LYS A 795 -27.45 -7.53 25.74
C LYS A 795 -28.51 -7.21 26.80
N ASP A 796 -29.67 -6.69 26.38
CA ASP A 796 -30.76 -6.28 27.26
C ASP A 796 -31.69 -7.47 27.61
N VAL A 797 -31.47 -8.63 27.00
CA VAL A 797 -32.23 -9.85 27.26
C VAL A 797 -31.52 -10.65 28.36
N ASP A 798 -32.23 -10.93 29.44
CA ASP A 798 -31.76 -11.81 30.51
C ASP A 798 -31.78 -13.26 30.02
N ALA A 799 -30.62 -13.72 29.58
CA ALA A 799 -30.41 -15.05 29.03
C ALA A 799 -30.69 -16.19 30.02
N THR A 800 -30.75 -15.91 31.34
CA THR A 800 -31.05 -16.94 32.36
C THR A 800 -32.55 -17.19 32.53
N LYS A 801 -33.40 -16.32 31.96
CA LYS A 801 -34.86 -16.39 32.10
C LYS A 801 -35.56 -16.92 30.85
N ILE A 802 -34.81 -17.20 29.79
CA ILE A 802 -35.38 -17.71 28.55
C ILE A 802 -35.84 -19.14 28.77
N THR A 803 -37.08 -19.44 28.37
CA THR A 803 -37.62 -20.81 28.43
C THR A 803 -37.22 -21.62 27.21
N LEU A 804 -37.33 -22.95 27.30
CA LEU A 804 -37.06 -23.85 26.17
C LEU A 804 -37.95 -23.52 24.96
N GLU A 805 -39.22 -23.22 25.21
CA GLU A 805 -40.22 -22.90 24.17
C GLU A 805 -39.85 -21.61 23.42
N GLU A 806 -39.42 -20.57 24.14
CA GLU A 806 -38.94 -19.31 23.57
C GLU A 806 -37.66 -19.53 22.73
N ALA A 807 -36.72 -20.32 23.26
CA ALA A 807 -35.50 -20.65 22.55
C ALA A 807 -35.77 -21.42 21.24
N GLN A 808 -36.69 -22.38 21.28
CA GLN A 808 -37.12 -23.15 20.11
C GLN A 808 -37.78 -22.25 19.05
N ALA A 809 -38.70 -21.38 19.47
CA ALA A 809 -39.41 -20.46 18.57
C ALA A 809 -38.46 -19.48 17.86
N LEU A 810 -37.43 -19.01 18.57
CA LEU A 810 -36.40 -18.13 18.00
C LEU A 810 -35.51 -18.86 17.00
N LEU A 811 -35.17 -20.11 17.26
CA LEU A 811 -34.41 -20.96 16.33
C LEU A 811 -35.21 -21.29 15.07
N ASP A 812 -36.50 -21.61 15.22
CA ASP A 812 -37.38 -21.99 14.10
C ASP A 812 -37.64 -20.81 13.14
N LYS A 813 -37.71 -19.57 13.65
CA LYS A 813 -37.78 -18.35 12.81
C LYS A 813 -36.56 -18.18 11.90
N LYS A 814 -35.41 -18.76 12.27
CA LYS A 814 -34.14 -18.64 11.56
C LYS A 814 -33.74 -19.91 10.80
N ALA A 815 -34.51 -20.99 10.94
CA ALA A 815 -34.28 -22.24 10.23
C ALA A 815 -34.53 -22.06 8.71
N PRO A 816 -33.68 -22.62 7.83
CA PRO A 816 -33.91 -22.54 6.40
C PRO A 816 -35.24 -23.20 6.03
N LYS A 817 -36.09 -22.52 5.24
CA LYS A 817 -37.36 -23.08 4.74
C LYS A 817 -37.09 -24.46 4.12
N LYS A 818 -37.77 -25.50 4.61
CA LYS A 818 -37.69 -26.86 4.02
C LYS A 818 -38.00 -26.76 2.51
N LYS A 819 -37.05 -27.14 1.66
CA LYS A 819 -37.30 -27.30 0.22
C LYS A 819 -38.45 -28.31 0.05
N ALA A 820 -39.50 -27.92 -0.68
CA ALA A 820 -40.56 -28.84 -1.08
C ALA A 820 -39.93 -29.99 -1.89
N LYS A 821 -40.27 -31.25 -1.55
CA LYS A 821 -39.88 -32.41 -2.35
C LYS A 821 -40.52 -32.26 -3.73
N THR A 822 -39.70 -32.08 -4.76
CA THR A 822 -40.13 -32.16 -6.15
C THR A 822 -40.70 -33.56 -6.40
N LYS A 823 -41.99 -33.65 -6.77
CA LYS A 823 -42.58 -34.90 -7.25
C LYS A 823 -41.78 -35.34 -8.48
N ALA A 824 -41.25 -36.57 -8.45
CA ALA A 824 -40.75 -37.22 -9.65
C ALA A 824 -41.88 -37.30 -10.67
N LYS A 825 -41.69 -36.71 -11.86
CA LYS A 825 -42.53 -37.02 -13.01
C LYS A 825 -42.19 -38.44 -13.45
N LYS A 826 -43.19 -39.32 -13.44
CA LYS A 826 -43.17 -40.57 -14.20
C LYS A 826 -43.27 -40.27 -15.69
#